data_AF-A0A133ZKK6-F1
#
_entry.id   AF-A0A133ZKK6-F1
#
_cell.length_a   1.000
_cell.length_b   1.000
_cell.length_c   1.000
_cell.angle_alpha   90.00
_cell.angle_beta   90.00
_cell.angle_gamma   90.00
#
_symmetry.space_group_name_H-M   'P 1'
#
loop_
_entity.id
_entity.type
_entity.pdbx_description
1 polymer ?
#
loop_
_entity_poly.entity_id
_entity_poly.type
_entity_poly.pdbx_seq_one_letter_code
_entity_poly.pdbx_strand_id
1 'polypeptide(L)'
;MTASRQKSARWLALLLLILGIGAMSLGGVEQPNAGTHSLPSDAESTRVANIQAEVQEASGAGGSQAAIVFFSGDVRTHMDELQKLAGDLGPVIPNEAGDGAIVPYNVESTSSSQNATEVEDLRARLTDGAPEGVTVQVTGPAAIRADLASVFEGANFLLLGVTAAIVALLLIATYRSPILWILPLLVIGIADRVAATIYTYVLDATGLAWNESTSGILSVLVFGAGTNYALLLISRYRDELTRHEDRFAAMAAAWLPTLKAVTASATTVILGVLCLLLSSVPNTRGLGLASATGIIIAWLFALFVLPGVLVTFGRWIFWPRRPEVGTEPNHKLWDRVGGLVGARPKLVTAVSLLLLAVCASGYAHISTGLTQSDQFLDTPESISAGTELEETFPEQSATPTIIATRDADAVKEALPDARETGAANGWTLFQSSAHFSELRGQLPGETYVGGSDAQLADEESAAADDRRTIFPLVLALACGALILMLRSLLAPLIMVASVLLTNVAALGLGWWVSYYIFGFDRFASTTPLFAFVFLVALGIDYTIFLITRAREDARSVGTRRGVLTALSATGGVITSAGILLAAVFAALGVLPLVVLAQLGITVFIGVLLDTLIVRTVLVPALVQLLGEKFWWPAHPAGKSDSETVSLKSAGSPAAQRS
;
A
#
# COMPACT_ATOMS: atom_id res chain seq x y z
N MET A 1 29.75 17.70 8.28
CA MET A 1 30.90 16.83 7.89
C MET A 1 31.91 17.68 7.14
N THR A 2 33.21 17.43 7.30
CA THR A 2 34.25 18.07 6.48
C THR A 2 34.35 17.41 5.11
N ALA A 3 34.87 18.11 4.10
CA ALA A 3 35.04 17.57 2.75
C ALA A 3 35.89 16.28 2.72
N SER A 4 36.85 16.11 3.65
CA SER A 4 37.65 14.87 3.74
C SER A 4 36.82 13.66 4.19
N ARG A 5 35.85 13.82 5.11
CA ARG A 5 34.94 12.75 5.52
C ARG A 5 33.96 12.35 4.42
N GLN A 6 33.60 13.29 3.52
CA GLN A 6 32.82 12.94 2.33
C GLN A 6 33.64 12.15 1.31
N LYS A 7 34.95 12.40 1.19
CA LYS A 7 35.84 11.59 0.35
C LYS A 7 35.94 10.13 0.81
N SER A 8 35.78 9.85 2.11
CA SER A 8 35.68 8.48 2.65
C SER A 8 34.27 7.90 2.54
N ALA A 9 33.22 8.73 2.56
CA ALA A 9 31.83 8.28 2.47
C ALA A 9 31.52 7.52 1.17
N ARG A 10 32.20 7.83 0.06
CA ARG A 10 32.07 7.05 -1.20
C ARG A 10 32.46 5.58 -1.05
N TRP A 11 33.44 5.27 -0.20
CA TRP A 11 33.88 3.89 0.05
C TRP A 11 32.90 3.15 0.96
N LEU A 12 32.31 3.85 1.93
CA LEU A 12 31.21 3.31 2.73
C LEU A 12 29.99 3.02 1.84
N ALA A 13 29.65 3.92 0.92
CA ALA A 13 28.56 3.71 -0.04
C ALA A 13 28.81 2.51 -0.96
N LEU A 14 30.04 2.35 -1.48
CA LEU A 14 30.42 1.18 -2.26
C LEU A 14 30.33 -0.12 -1.45
N LEU A 15 30.80 -0.11 -0.20
CA LEU A 15 30.71 -1.27 0.68
C LEU A 15 29.25 -1.64 0.98
N LEU A 16 28.39 -0.66 1.31
CA LEU A 16 26.96 -0.90 1.52
C LEU A 16 26.26 -1.39 0.25
N LEU A 17 26.66 -0.91 -0.93
CA LEU A 17 26.12 -1.36 -2.20
C LEU A 17 26.56 -2.81 -2.51
N ILE A 18 27.81 -3.16 -2.24
CA ILE A 18 28.31 -4.54 -2.36
C ILE A 18 27.60 -5.47 -1.36
N LEU A 19 27.42 -5.03 -0.11
CA LEU A 19 26.66 -5.80 0.89
C LEU A 19 25.20 -5.96 0.48
N GLY A 20 24.58 -4.92 -0.08
CA GLY A 20 23.24 -4.99 -0.63
C GLY A 20 23.13 -6.01 -1.76
N ILE A 21 24.05 -6.00 -2.72
CA ILE A 21 24.13 -7.00 -3.79
C ILE A 21 24.36 -8.41 -3.22
N GLY A 22 25.22 -8.55 -2.21
CA GLY A 22 25.45 -9.82 -1.53
C GLY A 22 24.19 -10.33 -0.82
N ALA A 23 23.41 -9.45 -0.21
CA ALA A 23 22.13 -9.81 0.41
C ALA A 23 21.11 -10.30 -0.63
N MET A 24 21.19 -9.87 -1.89
CA MET A 24 20.32 -10.39 -2.96
C MET A 24 20.58 -11.86 -3.30
N SER A 25 21.76 -12.41 -2.95
CA SER A 25 22.02 -13.85 -3.12
C SER A 25 21.42 -14.71 -2.01
N LEU A 26 21.02 -14.09 -0.89
CA LEU A 26 20.24 -14.76 0.15
C LEU A 26 18.81 -14.82 -0.40
N GLY A 27 18.33 -16.02 -0.73
CA GLY A 27 16.93 -16.23 -1.08
C GLY A 27 16.01 -15.74 0.05
N GLY A 28 14.75 -15.42 -0.27
CA GLY A 28 13.75 -15.13 0.75
C GLY A 28 13.41 -16.38 1.56
N VAL A 29 12.87 -16.18 2.76
CA VAL A 29 12.21 -17.28 3.51
C VAL A 29 10.91 -17.61 2.79
N GLU A 30 10.62 -18.89 2.58
CA GLU A 30 9.36 -19.32 1.98
C GLU A 30 8.17 -18.95 2.87
N GLN A 31 7.05 -18.62 2.23
CA GLN A 31 5.82 -18.28 2.94
C GLN A 31 5.32 -19.51 3.72
N PRO A 32 4.98 -19.37 5.02
CA PRO A 32 4.38 -20.46 5.78
C PRO A 32 3.03 -20.89 5.17
N ASN A 33 2.82 -22.19 5.02
CA ASN A 33 1.70 -22.72 4.25
C ASN A 33 0.37 -22.85 5.02
N ALA A 34 0.30 -22.34 6.26
CA ALA A 34 -0.88 -22.51 7.09
C ALA A 34 -1.95 -21.45 6.78
N GLY A 35 -3.09 -21.88 6.21
CA GLY A 35 -4.26 -21.05 5.94
C GLY A 35 -4.92 -20.42 7.19
N THR A 36 -4.43 -20.73 8.40
CA THR A 36 -4.90 -20.19 9.68
C THR A 36 -4.15 -18.93 10.12
N HIS A 37 -3.00 -18.63 9.50
CA HIS A 37 -2.19 -17.48 9.87
C HIS A 37 -2.70 -16.15 9.32
N SER A 38 -3.70 -16.12 8.45
CA SER A 38 -4.24 -14.88 7.85
C SER A 38 -5.39 -14.24 8.65
N LEU A 39 -5.98 -14.95 9.62
CA LEU A 39 -7.23 -14.57 10.28
C LEU A 39 -7.05 -14.22 11.77
N PRO A 40 -7.95 -13.42 12.37
CA PRO A 40 -7.95 -13.15 13.81
C PRO A 40 -8.05 -14.43 14.64
N SER A 41 -7.28 -14.53 15.73
CA SER A 41 -7.21 -15.76 16.56
C SER A 41 -8.53 -16.15 17.24
N ASP A 42 -9.42 -15.19 17.44
CA ASP A 42 -10.72 -15.34 18.09
C ASP A 42 -11.86 -15.64 17.10
N ALA A 43 -11.65 -15.47 15.79
CA ALA A 43 -12.64 -15.71 14.77
C ALA A 43 -13.04 -17.19 14.66
N GLU A 44 -14.32 -17.43 14.37
CA GLU A 44 -14.88 -18.77 14.21
C GLU A 44 -14.21 -19.53 13.06
N SER A 45 -13.95 -18.86 11.93
CA SER A 45 -13.25 -19.47 10.80
C SER A 45 -11.83 -19.89 11.13
N THR A 46 -11.13 -19.18 12.02
CA THR A 46 -9.78 -19.55 12.47
C THR A 46 -9.81 -20.83 13.30
N ARG A 47 -10.84 -21.00 14.14
CA ARG A 47 -11.03 -22.24 14.90
C ARG A 47 -11.30 -23.41 13.97
N VAL A 48 -12.20 -23.24 13.01
CA VAL A 48 -12.51 -24.26 12.00
C VAL A 48 -11.27 -24.64 11.22
N ALA A 49 -10.49 -23.66 10.74
CA ALA A 49 -9.28 -23.93 9.97
C ALA A 49 -8.18 -24.64 10.80
N ASN A 50 -8.03 -24.31 12.09
CA ASN A 50 -7.11 -25.03 13.00
C ASN A 50 -7.58 -26.47 13.24
N ILE A 51 -8.88 -26.68 13.49
CA ILE A 51 -9.46 -28.02 13.67
C ILE A 51 -9.31 -28.83 12.38
N GLN A 52 -9.52 -28.20 11.23
CA GLN A 52 -9.33 -28.84 9.94
C GLN A 52 -7.89 -29.31 9.74
N ALA A 53 -6.91 -28.48 10.10
CA ALA A 53 -5.50 -28.87 10.08
C ALA A 53 -5.20 -30.05 11.01
N GLU A 54 -5.74 -30.06 12.24
CA GLU A 54 -5.58 -31.18 13.18
C GLU A 54 -6.18 -32.49 12.65
N VAL A 55 -7.38 -32.43 12.06
CA VAL A 55 -8.06 -33.60 11.49
C VAL A 55 -7.31 -34.13 10.26
N GLN A 56 -6.79 -33.24 9.43
CA GLN A 56 -5.97 -33.59 8.28
C GLN A 56 -4.65 -34.24 8.69
N GLU A 57 -3.94 -33.68 9.68
CA GLU A 57 -2.70 -34.22 10.21
C GLU A 57 -2.91 -35.61 10.82
N ALA A 58 -3.97 -35.80 11.61
CA ALA A 58 -4.33 -37.09 12.20
C ALA A 58 -4.65 -38.17 11.16
N SER A 59 -5.16 -37.77 9.99
CA SER A 59 -5.51 -38.67 8.89
C SER A 59 -4.32 -38.97 7.96
N GLY A 60 -3.13 -38.41 8.24
CA GLY A 60 -1.97 -38.51 7.35
C GLY A 60 -2.06 -37.64 6.09
N ALA A 61 -3.08 -36.78 6.00
CA ALA A 61 -3.35 -35.87 4.88
C ALA A 61 -2.92 -34.43 5.22
N GLY A 62 -1.89 -34.26 6.05
CA GLY A 62 -1.37 -32.95 6.44
C GLY A 62 -0.87 -32.16 5.22
N GLY A 63 -1.40 -30.95 5.01
CA GLY A 63 -1.08 -30.13 3.83
C GLY A 63 -1.90 -30.45 2.58
N SER A 64 -2.94 -31.29 2.70
CA SER A 64 -3.83 -31.64 1.60
C SER A 64 -4.95 -30.60 1.44
N GLN A 65 -5.09 -30.03 0.25
CA GLN A 65 -6.11 -29.02 -0.07
C GLN A 65 -7.12 -29.57 -1.07
N ALA A 66 -8.40 -29.32 -0.83
CA ALA A 66 -9.46 -29.77 -1.72
C ALA A 66 -9.41 -29.02 -3.07
N ALA A 67 -9.53 -29.79 -4.15
CA ALA A 67 -9.76 -29.36 -5.51
C ALA A 67 -10.92 -30.17 -6.10
N ILE A 68 -11.60 -29.61 -7.08
CA ILE A 68 -12.64 -30.29 -7.84
C ILE A 68 -12.26 -30.17 -9.31
N VAL A 69 -12.04 -31.31 -9.95
CA VAL A 69 -11.97 -31.37 -11.41
C VAL A 69 -13.39 -31.42 -11.93
N PHE A 70 -13.74 -30.47 -12.77
CA PHE A 70 -15.05 -30.33 -13.37
C PHE A 70 -14.97 -30.57 -14.88
N PHE A 71 -15.84 -31.44 -15.36
CA PHE A 71 -16.02 -31.78 -16.76
C PHE A 71 -17.39 -31.27 -17.20
N SER A 72 -17.46 -30.50 -18.29
CA SER A 72 -18.72 -30.06 -18.90
C SER A 72 -18.77 -30.36 -20.40
N GLY A 73 -19.96 -30.55 -20.95
CA GLY A 73 -20.18 -30.88 -22.37
C GLY A 73 -20.72 -32.30 -22.57
N ASP A 74 -20.24 -33.03 -23.58
CA ASP A 74 -20.76 -34.38 -23.88
C ASP A 74 -20.10 -35.46 -23.00
N VAL A 75 -20.32 -35.34 -21.69
CA VAL A 75 -19.74 -36.21 -20.66
C VAL A 75 -20.25 -37.64 -20.78
N ARG A 76 -21.55 -37.80 -21.06
CA ARG A 76 -22.21 -39.11 -21.13
C ARG A 76 -21.63 -40.04 -22.20
N THR A 77 -21.23 -39.51 -23.36
CA THR A 77 -20.66 -40.33 -24.44
C THR A 77 -19.19 -40.69 -24.20
N HIS A 78 -18.47 -39.89 -23.40
CA HIS A 78 -17.03 -40.03 -23.19
C HIS A 78 -16.67 -40.61 -21.81
N MET A 79 -17.63 -41.19 -21.06
CA MET A 79 -17.43 -41.63 -19.68
C MET A 79 -16.20 -42.54 -19.47
N ASP A 80 -15.97 -43.50 -20.37
CA ASP A 80 -14.81 -44.41 -20.30
C ASP A 80 -13.48 -43.69 -20.54
N GLU A 81 -13.48 -42.66 -21.38
CA GLU A 81 -12.30 -41.84 -21.67
C GLU A 81 -12.02 -40.89 -20.51
N LEU A 82 -13.05 -40.27 -19.94
CA LEU A 82 -12.95 -39.42 -18.76
C LEU A 82 -12.48 -40.20 -17.53
N GLN A 83 -12.96 -41.43 -17.33
CA GLN A 83 -12.49 -42.27 -16.22
C GLN A 83 -11.02 -42.69 -16.39
N LYS A 84 -10.55 -42.88 -17.63
CA LYS A 84 -9.12 -43.12 -17.92
C LYS A 84 -8.28 -41.87 -17.72
N LEU A 85 -8.80 -40.70 -18.11
CA LEU A 85 -8.15 -39.41 -17.95
C LEU A 85 -7.98 -39.06 -16.47
N ALA A 86 -9.06 -39.22 -15.69
CA ALA A 86 -9.05 -39.06 -14.24
C ALA A 86 -8.07 -40.03 -13.58
N GLY A 87 -8.02 -41.29 -14.03
CA GLY A 87 -6.99 -42.26 -13.65
C GLY A 87 -6.88 -42.42 -12.13
N ASP A 88 -5.78 -41.91 -11.57
CA ASP A 88 -5.42 -41.93 -10.15
C ASP A 88 -6.08 -40.82 -9.31
N LEU A 89 -6.71 -39.82 -9.93
CA LEU A 89 -7.36 -38.71 -9.23
C LEU A 89 -8.61 -39.16 -8.45
N GLY A 90 -9.35 -40.14 -8.97
CA GLY A 90 -10.57 -40.66 -8.35
C GLY A 90 -11.65 -41.09 -9.33
N PRO A 91 -12.81 -41.55 -8.82
CA PRO A 91 -13.96 -41.90 -9.64
C PRO A 91 -14.61 -40.64 -10.24
N VAL A 92 -15.00 -40.72 -11.52
CA VAL A 92 -15.77 -39.69 -12.21
C VAL A 92 -17.23 -39.80 -11.79
N ILE A 93 -17.80 -38.73 -11.25
CA ILE A 93 -19.17 -38.67 -10.74
C ILE A 93 -20.00 -37.80 -11.70
N PRO A 94 -20.84 -38.40 -12.57
CA PRO A 94 -21.71 -37.65 -13.47
C PRO A 94 -22.94 -37.07 -12.77
N ASN A 95 -23.46 -35.97 -13.30
CA ASN A 95 -24.80 -35.49 -12.96
C ASN A 95 -25.91 -36.32 -13.62
N GLU A 96 -27.16 -36.09 -13.22
CA GLU A 96 -28.32 -36.83 -13.77
C GLU A 96 -28.56 -36.53 -15.26
N ALA A 97 -28.26 -35.32 -15.71
CA ALA A 97 -28.44 -34.89 -17.09
C ALA A 97 -27.39 -35.50 -18.05
N GLY A 98 -26.22 -35.87 -17.53
CA GLY A 98 -25.10 -36.45 -18.29
C GLY A 98 -24.30 -35.42 -19.10
N ASP A 99 -24.48 -34.14 -18.83
CA ASP A 99 -23.76 -33.02 -19.43
C ASP A 99 -22.67 -32.42 -18.51
N GLY A 100 -22.53 -32.96 -17.29
CA GLY A 100 -21.50 -32.59 -16.34
C GLY A 100 -20.98 -33.78 -15.51
N ALA A 101 -19.71 -33.74 -15.12
CA ALA A 101 -19.13 -34.67 -14.14
C ALA A 101 -18.08 -34.00 -13.26
N ILE A 102 -17.88 -34.55 -12.05
CA ILE A 102 -16.88 -34.08 -11.10
C ILE A 102 -15.94 -35.20 -10.65
N VAL A 103 -14.71 -34.85 -10.33
CA VAL A 103 -13.77 -35.69 -9.58
C VAL A 103 -13.23 -34.86 -8.40
N PRO A 104 -13.66 -35.15 -7.16
CA PRO A 104 -13.05 -34.58 -5.98
C PRO A 104 -11.61 -35.07 -5.86
N TYR A 105 -10.66 -34.14 -5.75
CA TYR A 105 -9.23 -34.44 -5.65
C TYR A 105 -8.63 -33.63 -4.50
N ASN A 106 -7.61 -34.17 -3.84
CA ASN A 106 -6.85 -33.39 -2.87
C ASN A 106 -5.42 -33.16 -3.38
N VAL A 107 -5.04 -31.90 -3.46
CA VAL A 107 -3.70 -31.45 -3.83
C VAL A 107 -2.83 -31.48 -2.58
N GLU A 108 -1.81 -32.34 -2.56
CA GLU A 108 -0.83 -32.39 -1.48
C GLU A 108 0.24 -31.31 -1.70
N SER A 109 0.31 -30.32 -0.81
CA SER A 109 1.28 -29.24 -0.94
C SER A 109 1.83 -28.76 0.41
N THR A 110 3.12 -28.46 0.43
CA THR A 110 3.84 -27.96 1.61
C THR A 110 4.17 -26.47 1.52
N SER A 111 4.01 -25.84 0.36
CA SER A 111 4.09 -24.38 0.16
C SER A 111 3.03 -23.86 -0.85
N SER A 112 2.76 -22.54 -0.84
CA SER A 112 1.87 -21.89 -1.81
C SER A 112 2.40 -22.06 -3.25
N SER A 113 3.72 -22.03 -3.43
CA SER A 113 4.37 -22.25 -4.73
C SER A 113 4.21 -23.68 -5.22
N GLN A 114 4.38 -24.68 -4.34
CA GLN A 114 4.13 -26.08 -4.69
C GLN A 114 2.67 -26.30 -5.09
N ASN A 115 1.71 -25.75 -4.32
CA ASN A 115 0.29 -25.84 -4.67
C ASN A 115 0.00 -25.27 -6.06
N ALA A 116 0.61 -24.13 -6.41
CA ALA A 116 0.44 -23.51 -7.72
C ALA A 116 0.94 -24.42 -8.84
N THR A 117 2.16 -24.98 -8.71
CA THR A 117 2.73 -25.90 -9.71
C THR A 117 1.91 -27.19 -9.84
N GLU A 118 1.48 -27.81 -8.75
CA GLU A 118 0.69 -29.05 -8.80
C GLU A 118 -0.68 -28.84 -9.50
N VAL A 119 -1.34 -27.71 -9.24
CA VAL A 119 -2.61 -27.37 -9.92
C VAL A 119 -2.37 -27.06 -11.40
N GLU A 120 -1.28 -26.37 -11.75
CA GLU A 120 -0.93 -26.08 -13.13
C GLU A 120 -0.65 -27.38 -13.92
N ASP A 121 0.14 -28.30 -13.34
CA ASP A 121 0.42 -29.61 -13.91
C ASP A 121 -0.87 -30.44 -14.06
N LEU A 122 -1.77 -30.37 -13.08
CA LEU A 122 -3.08 -31.03 -13.13
C LEU A 122 -3.94 -30.49 -14.28
N ARG A 123 -4.04 -29.16 -14.44
CA ARG A 123 -4.78 -28.52 -15.53
C ARG A 123 -4.20 -28.88 -16.89
N ALA A 124 -2.88 -28.84 -17.05
CA ALA A 124 -2.21 -29.19 -18.30
C ALA A 124 -2.47 -30.65 -18.69
N ARG A 125 -2.29 -31.59 -17.75
CA ARG A 125 -2.55 -33.02 -17.96
C ARG A 125 -3.99 -33.29 -18.38
N LEU A 126 -4.95 -32.63 -17.76
CA LEU A 126 -6.37 -32.83 -18.02
C LEU A 126 -6.82 -32.21 -19.34
N THR A 127 -6.30 -31.02 -19.66
CA THR A 127 -6.65 -30.31 -20.91
C THR A 127 -6.10 -31.03 -22.13
N ASP A 128 -4.84 -31.50 -22.08
CA ASP A 128 -4.20 -32.22 -23.19
C ASP A 128 -4.84 -33.58 -23.47
N GLY A 129 -5.47 -34.20 -22.46
CA GLY A 129 -6.14 -35.49 -22.57
C GLY A 129 -7.65 -35.43 -22.75
N ALA A 130 -8.24 -34.23 -22.84
CA ALA A 130 -9.68 -34.05 -22.94
C ALA A 130 -10.23 -34.52 -24.30
N PRO A 131 -11.33 -35.30 -24.34
CA PRO A 131 -12.03 -35.65 -25.59
C PRO A 131 -12.58 -34.42 -26.32
N GLU A 132 -12.72 -34.49 -27.65
CA GLU A 132 -13.37 -33.42 -28.41
C GLU A 132 -14.82 -33.22 -27.94
N GLY A 133 -15.17 -31.99 -27.56
CA GLY A 133 -16.52 -31.65 -27.08
C GLY A 133 -16.72 -31.75 -25.56
N VAL A 134 -15.66 -32.04 -24.80
CA VAL A 134 -15.64 -31.93 -23.34
C VAL A 134 -14.67 -30.83 -22.92
N THR A 135 -15.13 -29.91 -22.09
CA THR A 135 -14.28 -28.91 -21.42
C THR A 135 -13.91 -29.42 -20.04
N VAL A 136 -12.64 -29.31 -19.67
CA VAL A 136 -12.13 -29.72 -18.36
C VAL A 136 -11.54 -28.52 -17.66
N GLN A 137 -11.95 -28.29 -16.42
CA GLN A 137 -11.50 -27.19 -15.60
C GLN A 137 -11.25 -27.65 -14.17
N VAL A 138 -10.46 -26.89 -13.41
CA VAL A 138 -10.16 -27.18 -12.01
C VAL A 138 -10.56 -26.00 -11.12
N THR A 139 -11.42 -26.29 -10.15
CA THR A 139 -11.91 -25.36 -9.13
C THR A 139 -11.65 -25.86 -7.71
N GLY A 140 -12.15 -25.15 -6.71
CA GLY A 140 -11.95 -25.41 -5.29
C GLY A 140 -10.83 -24.60 -4.64
N PRO A 141 -10.69 -24.66 -3.31
CA PRO A 141 -9.73 -23.85 -2.56
C PRO A 141 -8.28 -23.95 -3.05
N ALA A 142 -7.82 -25.15 -3.44
CA ALA A 142 -6.47 -25.34 -3.96
C ALA A 142 -6.27 -24.58 -5.29
N ALA A 143 -7.25 -24.64 -6.19
CA ALA A 143 -7.20 -23.98 -7.49
C ALA A 143 -7.30 -22.45 -7.38
N ILE A 144 -8.15 -21.93 -6.49
CA ILE A 144 -8.25 -20.49 -6.22
C ILE A 144 -6.93 -19.96 -5.66
N ARG A 145 -6.27 -20.70 -4.76
CA ARG A 145 -4.93 -20.32 -4.24
C ARG A 145 -3.86 -20.38 -5.31
N ALA A 146 -3.88 -21.38 -6.17
CA ALA A 146 -2.97 -21.48 -7.32
C ALA A 146 -3.14 -20.29 -8.26
N ASP A 147 -4.38 -19.92 -8.58
CA ASP A 147 -4.68 -18.75 -9.41
C ASP A 147 -4.19 -17.45 -8.75
N LEU A 148 -4.41 -17.29 -7.45
CA LEU A 148 -3.91 -16.15 -6.69
C LEU A 148 -2.37 -16.07 -6.72
N ALA A 149 -1.67 -17.19 -6.57
CA ALA A 149 -0.21 -17.24 -6.64
C ALA A 149 0.32 -16.95 -8.06
N SER A 150 -0.30 -17.55 -9.09
CA SER A 150 0.06 -17.36 -10.50
C SER A 150 -0.09 -15.89 -10.94
N VAL A 151 -1.08 -15.18 -10.40
CA VAL A 151 -1.30 -13.75 -10.64
C VAL A 151 -0.12 -12.88 -10.18
N PHE A 152 0.63 -13.33 -9.17
CA PHE A 152 1.85 -12.65 -8.72
C PHE A 152 3.12 -13.17 -9.39
N GLU A 153 3.06 -14.34 -10.02
CA GLU A 153 4.18 -14.91 -10.75
C GLU A 153 4.51 -14.05 -11.98
N GLY A 154 5.79 -13.66 -12.12
CA GLY A 154 6.22 -12.70 -13.15
C GLY A 154 5.75 -11.25 -12.94
N ALA A 155 4.62 -11.04 -12.24
CA ALA A 155 4.03 -9.72 -12.02
C ALA A 155 4.92 -8.82 -11.15
N ASN A 156 5.74 -9.39 -10.26
CA ASN A 156 6.75 -8.62 -9.52
C ASN A 156 7.79 -7.95 -10.43
N PHE A 157 8.18 -8.58 -11.53
CA PHE A 157 9.09 -7.98 -12.51
C PHE A 157 8.39 -6.90 -13.32
N LEU A 158 7.12 -7.15 -13.70
CA LEU A 158 6.30 -6.17 -14.40
C LEU A 158 6.06 -4.92 -13.53
N LEU A 159 5.67 -5.10 -12.27
CA LEU A 159 5.46 -4.02 -11.30
C LEU A 159 6.74 -3.19 -11.13
N LEU A 160 7.88 -3.85 -10.91
CA LEU A 160 9.17 -3.17 -10.79
C LEU A 160 9.51 -2.39 -12.08
N GLY A 161 9.32 -3.02 -13.24
CA GLY A 161 9.59 -2.43 -14.55
C GLY A 161 8.72 -1.19 -14.83
N VAL A 162 7.41 -1.29 -14.60
CA VAL A 162 6.46 -0.17 -14.77
C VAL A 162 6.76 0.94 -13.78
N THR A 163 6.98 0.61 -12.50
CA THR A 163 7.30 1.61 -11.47
C THR A 163 8.60 2.33 -11.79
N ALA A 164 9.62 1.60 -12.24
CA ALA A 164 10.89 2.17 -12.68
C ALA A 164 10.74 3.04 -13.93
N ALA A 165 9.93 2.64 -14.90
CA ALA A 165 9.65 3.45 -16.08
C ALA A 165 8.94 4.75 -15.73
N ILE A 166 7.90 4.69 -14.87
CA ILE A 166 7.17 5.88 -14.39
C ILE A 166 8.12 6.86 -13.72
N VAL A 167 8.95 6.37 -12.79
CA VAL A 167 9.91 7.22 -12.09
C VAL A 167 11.00 7.73 -13.02
N ALA A 168 11.50 6.91 -13.94
CA ALA A 168 12.48 7.36 -14.94
C ALA A 168 11.91 8.55 -15.74
N LEU A 169 10.70 8.41 -16.28
CA LEU A 169 10.02 9.44 -17.04
C LEU A 169 9.82 10.72 -16.21
N LEU A 170 9.38 10.59 -14.95
CA LEU A 170 9.18 11.73 -14.06
C LEU A 170 10.49 12.41 -13.65
N LEU A 171 11.56 11.66 -13.40
CA LEU A 171 12.87 12.23 -13.11
C LEU A 171 13.47 12.94 -14.33
N ILE A 172 13.30 12.36 -15.53
CA ILE A 172 13.66 12.99 -16.80
C ILE A 172 12.86 14.29 -16.98
N ALA A 173 11.55 14.28 -16.74
CA ALA A 173 10.72 15.47 -16.87
C ALA A 173 11.10 16.56 -15.85
N THR A 174 11.34 16.17 -14.60
CA THR A 174 11.63 17.09 -13.48
C THR A 174 13.01 17.74 -13.63
N TYR A 175 14.04 16.95 -13.92
CA TYR A 175 15.42 17.45 -13.98
C TYR A 175 15.90 17.78 -15.39
N ARG A 176 15.17 17.35 -16.42
CA ARG A 176 15.55 17.46 -17.84
C ARG A 176 16.93 16.86 -18.14
N SER A 177 17.39 15.92 -17.31
CA SER A 177 18.65 15.19 -17.51
C SER A 177 18.36 13.75 -17.94
N PRO A 178 18.89 13.29 -19.08
CA PRO A 178 18.69 11.92 -19.57
C PRO A 178 19.54 10.88 -18.84
N ILE A 179 20.41 11.28 -17.90
CA ILE A 179 21.38 10.37 -17.25
C ILE A 179 21.17 10.33 -15.74
N LEU A 180 20.72 11.45 -15.16
CA LEU A 180 20.57 11.56 -13.71
C LEU A 180 19.62 10.52 -13.12
N TRP A 181 18.56 10.14 -13.84
CA TRP A 181 17.54 9.20 -13.35
C TRP A 181 18.07 7.79 -13.09
N ILE A 182 19.14 7.38 -13.78
CA ILE A 182 19.71 6.03 -13.67
C ILE A 182 20.26 5.78 -12.26
N LEU A 183 20.96 6.76 -11.68
CA LEU A 183 21.61 6.60 -10.37
C LEU A 183 20.64 6.39 -9.20
N PRO A 184 19.64 7.26 -8.95
CA PRO A 184 18.67 7.03 -7.89
C PRO A 184 17.86 5.77 -8.16
N LEU A 185 17.48 5.47 -9.41
CA LEU A 185 16.74 4.25 -9.71
C LEU A 185 17.55 2.98 -9.42
N LEU A 186 18.83 2.95 -9.77
CA LEU A 186 19.68 1.80 -9.48
C LEU A 186 19.86 1.62 -7.97
N VAL A 187 20.12 2.71 -7.23
CA VAL A 187 20.29 2.63 -5.78
C VAL A 187 19.01 2.20 -5.07
N ILE A 188 17.86 2.77 -5.46
CA ILE A 188 16.57 2.43 -4.85
C ILE A 188 16.07 1.05 -5.30
N GLY A 189 16.35 0.63 -6.54
CA GLY A 189 16.05 -0.73 -7.00
C GLY A 189 16.84 -1.80 -6.23
N ILE A 190 18.12 -1.54 -5.91
CA ILE A 190 18.89 -2.43 -5.01
C ILE A 190 18.30 -2.38 -3.60
N ALA A 191 17.93 -1.20 -3.10
CA ALA A 191 17.31 -1.06 -1.78
C ALA A 191 15.99 -1.85 -1.66
N ASP A 192 15.18 -1.84 -2.72
CA ASP A 192 13.95 -2.61 -2.84
C ASP A 192 14.21 -4.12 -2.76
N ARG A 193 15.19 -4.64 -3.50
CA ARG A 193 15.55 -6.07 -3.42
C ARG A 193 16.07 -6.46 -2.03
N VAL A 194 16.90 -5.61 -1.43
CA VAL A 194 17.36 -5.82 -0.05
C VAL A 194 16.20 -5.80 0.93
N ALA A 195 15.24 -4.89 0.76
CA ALA A 195 14.02 -4.84 1.57
C ALA A 195 13.18 -6.10 1.40
N ALA A 196 12.96 -6.55 0.17
CA ALA A 196 12.22 -7.76 -0.19
C ALA A 196 12.82 -9.03 0.46
N THR A 197 14.14 -9.11 0.60
CA THR A 197 14.78 -10.23 1.31
C THR A 197 14.73 -10.05 2.83
N ILE A 198 15.08 -8.87 3.35
CA ILE A 198 15.21 -8.68 4.81
C ILE A 198 13.85 -8.79 5.51
N TYR A 199 12.77 -8.30 4.91
CA TYR A 199 11.47 -8.36 5.57
C TYR A 199 11.03 -9.81 5.82
N THR A 200 11.31 -10.75 4.91
CA THR A 200 10.90 -12.15 5.11
C THR A 200 11.59 -12.75 6.34
N TYR A 201 12.87 -12.47 6.54
CA TYR A 201 13.59 -12.89 7.75
C TYR A 201 13.08 -12.21 9.02
N VAL A 202 12.72 -10.93 8.93
CA VAL A 202 12.16 -10.19 10.08
C VAL A 202 10.79 -10.74 10.47
N LEU A 203 9.94 -11.05 9.49
CA LEU A 203 8.61 -11.61 9.74
C LEU A 203 8.69 -13.05 10.25
N ASP A 204 9.56 -13.88 9.69
CA ASP A 204 9.84 -15.22 10.18
C ASP A 204 10.32 -15.20 11.64
N ALA A 205 11.30 -14.35 11.97
CA ALA A 205 11.82 -14.20 13.32
C ALA A 205 10.79 -13.67 14.34
N THR A 206 9.74 -12.97 13.88
CA THR A 206 8.66 -12.46 14.73
C THR A 206 7.42 -13.35 14.72
N GLY A 207 7.39 -14.39 13.90
CA GLY A 207 6.22 -15.27 13.70
C GLY A 207 5.02 -14.53 13.11
N LEU A 208 5.24 -13.43 12.36
CA LEU A 208 4.18 -12.67 11.73
C LEU A 208 3.87 -13.19 10.32
N ALA A 209 2.58 -13.34 10.04
CA ALA A 209 2.08 -13.80 8.74
C ALA A 209 2.28 -12.75 7.64
N TRP A 210 2.49 -13.22 6.42
CA TRP A 210 2.55 -12.38 5.23
C TRP A 210 2.08 -13.14 3.99
N ASN A 211 1.74 -12.38 2.95
CA ASN A 211 1.35 -12.88 1.65
C ASN A 211 2.00 -12.07 0.52
N GLU A 212 1.67 -12.43 -0.71
CA GLU A 212 2.18 -11.84 -1.93
C GLU A 212 1.83 -10.34 -2.02
N SER A 213 0.65 -9.95 -1.52
CA SER A 213 0.23 -8.54 -1.45
C SER A 213 1.17 -7.70 -0.56
N THR A 214 1.70 -8.29 0.53
CA THR A 214 2.69 -7.62 1.40
C THR A 214 3.94 -7.24 0.62
N SER A 215 4.45 -8.14 -0.23
CA SER A 215 5.63 -7.89 -1.07
C SER A 215 5.36 -6.79 -2.11
N GLY A 216 4.21 -6.85 -2.81
CA GLY A 216 3.83 -5.86 -3.81
C GLY A 216 3.68 -4.45 -3.22
N ILE A 217 2.96 -4.32 -2.09
CA ILE A 217 2.77 -3.03 -1.40
C ILE A 217 4.10 -2.51 -0.83
N LEU A 218 4.91 -3.38 -0.23
CA LEU A 218 6.24 -3.04 0.27
C LEU A 218 7.10 -2.45 -0.85
N SER A 219 7.13 -3.09 -2.02
CA SER A 219 7.98 -2.67 -3.13
C SER A 219 7.63 -1.27 -3.61
N VAL A 220 6.33 -1.01 -3.82
CA VAL A 220 5.83 0.33 -4.21
C VAL A 220 6.14 1.37 -3.13
N LEU A 221 5.99 1.03 -1.86
CA LEU A 221 6.29 1.92 -0.75
C LEU A 221 7.79 2.27 -0.68
N VAL A 222 8.67 1.27 -0.79
CA VAL A 222 10.14 1.44 -0.80
C VAL A 222 10.57 2.28 -1.97
N PHE A 223 10.02 2.00 -3.16
CA PHE A 223 10.35 2.74 -4.37
C PHE A 223 9.86 4.18 -4.31
N GLY A 224 8.62 4.40 -3.87
CA GLY A 224 8.00 5.71 -3.76
C GLY A 224 8.69 6.57 -2.70
N ALA A 225 8.84 6.06 -1.47
CA ALA A 225 9.50 6.77 -0.39
C ALA A 225 11.00 6.96 -0.67
N GLY A 226 11.70 5.92 -1.11
CA GLY A 226 13.13 5.96 -1.43
C GLY A 226 13.46 6.95 -2.55
N THR A 227 12.66 6.98 -3.61
CA THR A 227 12.83 7.95 -4.69
C THR A 227 12.52 9.37 -4.23
N ASN A 228 11.51 9.56 -3.38
CA ASN A 228 11.23 10.86 -2.79
C ASN A 228 12.42 11.38 -1.95
N TYR A 229 12.99 10.53 -1.09
CA TYR A 229 14.18 10.87 -0.31
C TYR A 229 15.37 11.22 -1.21
N ALA A 230 15.55 10.45 -2.29
CA ALA A 230 16.55 10.73 -3.30
C ALA A 230 16.33 12.08 -3.98
N LEU A 231 15.09 12.42 -4.35
CA LEU A 231 14.73 13.68 -5.00
C LEU A 231 15.02 14.88 -4.09
N LEU A 232 14.68 14.79 -2.80
CA LEU A 232 14.98 15.84 -1.82
C LEU A 232 16.49 16.07 -1.67
N LEU A 233 17.28 14.99 -1.59
CA LEU A 233 18.73 15.07 -1.53
C LEU A 233 19.31 15.66 -2.81
N ILE A 234 18.88 15.18 -3.98
CA ILE A 234 19.37 15.63 -5.29
C ILE A 234 19.03 17.10 -5.51
N SER A 235 17.83 17.54 -5.14
CA SER A 235 17.42 18.94 -5.23
C SER A 235 18.34 19.83 -4.38
N ARG A 236 18.54 19.48 -3.11
CA ARG A 236 19.43 20.26 -2.22
C ARG A 236 20.88 20.23 -2.66
N TYR A 237 21.38 19.07 -3.12
CA TYR A 237 22.73 18.95 -3.66
C TYR A 237 22.93 19.82 -4.90
N ARG A 238 21.94 19.85 -5.80
CA ARG A 238 21.94 20.71 -6.98
C ARG A 238 21.96 22.19 -6.61
N ASP A 239 21.19 22.59 -5.60
CA ASP A 239 21.20 23.97 -5.11
C ASP A 239 22.55 24.34 -4.48
N GLU A 240 23.19 23.45 -3.73
CA GLU A 240 24.51 23.71 -3.14
C GLU A 240 25.65 23.71 -4.18
N LEU A 241 25.49 23.05 -5.34
CA LEU A 241 26.44 23.13 -6.45
C LEU A 241 26.50 24.50 -7.13
N THR A 242 25.49 25.37 -6.92
CA THR A 242 25.53 26.79 -7.37
C THR A 242 26.22 27.71 -6.36
N ARG A 243 26.56 27.21 -5.17
CA ARG A 243 27.25 27.96 -4.10
C ARG A 243 28.69 27.51 -3.90
N HIS A 244 28.96 26.23 -4.13
CA HIS A 244 30.26 25.62 -3.92
C HIS A 244 30.86 25.10 -5.22
N GLU A 245 32.13 25.36 -5.49
CA GLU A 245 32.86 24.80 -6.64
C GLU A 245 33.17 23.30 -6.46
N ASP A 246 33.61 22.90 -5.27
CA ASP A 246 33.91 21.51 -4.95
C ASP A 246 32.62 20.70 -4.70
N ARG A 247 32.45 19.61 -5.46
CA ARG A 247 31.32 18.68 -5.32
C ARG A 247 31.26 18.02 -3.94
N PHE A 248 32.42 17.76 -3.30
CA PHE A 248 32.45 17.15 -1.98
C PHE A 248 31.99 18.16 -0.91
N ALA A 249 32.37 19.42 -1.05
CA ALA A 249 31.88 20.51 -0.20
C ALA A 249 30.38 20.73 -0.39
N ALA A 250 29.89 20.76 -1.64
CA ALA A 250 28.47 20.89 -1.95
C ALA A 250 27.63 19.75 -1.33
N MET A 251 28.07 18.49 -1.48
CA MET A 251 27.38 17.36 -0.87
C MET A 251 27.46 17.40 0.66
N ALA A 252 28.60 17.80 1.24
CA ALA A 252 28.72 17.96 2.70
C ALA A 252 27.74 18.99 3.25
N ALA A 253 27.51 20.10 2.53
CA ALA A 253 26.56 21.14 2.87
C ALA A 253 25.11 20.68 2.73
N ALA A 254 24.79 19.93 1.68
CA ALA A 254 23.45 19.40 1.44
C ALA A 254 23.08 18.24 2.37
N TRP A 255 24.02 17.36 2.72
CA TRP A 255 23.73 16.07 3.35
C TRP A 255 23.15 16.18 4.76
N LEU A 256 23.81 16.89 5.68
CA LEU A 256 23.37 16.92 7.09
C LEU A 256 21.99 17.58 7.29
N PRO A 257 21.67 18.71 6.63
CA PRO A 257 20.33 19.28 6.67
C PRO A 257 19.27 18.35 6.06
N THR A 258 19.60 17.67 4.95
CA THR A 258 18.70 16.70 4.33
C THR A 258 18.45 15.52 5.25
N LEU A 259 19.51 14.95 5.85
CA LEU A 259 19.43 13.84 6.79
C LEU A 259 18.50 14.15 7.96
N LYS A 260 18.68 15.31 8.61
CA LYS A 260 17.81 15.72 9.73
C LYS A 260 16.34 15.79 9.33
N ALA A 261 16.06 16.33 8.15
CA ALA A 261 14.69 16.54 7.71
C ALA A 261 14.03 15.25 7.20
N VAL A 262 14.75 14.47 6.40
CA VAL A 262 14.26 13.18 5.87
C VAL A 262 14.16 12.13 6.97
N THR A 263 15.07 12.07 7.95
CA THR A 263 14.91 11.18 9.11
C THR A 263 13.67 11.52 9.92
N ALA A 264 13.37 12.81 10.12
CA ALA A 264 12.18 13.20 10.86
C ALA A 264 10.89 12.73 10.14
N SER A 265 10.86 12.81 8.81
CA SER A 265 9.73 12.33 8.00
C SER A 265 9.67 10.81 7.95
N ALA A 266 10.80 10.13 7.69
CA ALA A 266 10.86 8.67 7.69
C ALA A 266 10.39 8.07 9.03
N THR A 267 10.74 8.69 10.16
CA THR A 267 10.26 8.27 11.49
C THR A 267 8.74 8.40 11.61
N THR A 268 8.12 9.47 11.10
CA THR A 268 6.65 9.60 11.13
C THR A 268 5.97 8.55 10.28
N VAL A 269 6.53 8.22 9.10
CA VAL A 269 5.99 7.14 8.27
C VAL A 269 6.12 5.78 8.96
N ILE A 270 7.32 5.47 9.51
CA ILE A 270 7.60 4.23 10.24
C ILE A 270 6.61 4.07 11.40
N LEU A 271 6.43 5.10 12.21
CA LEU A 271 5.48 5.03 13.33
C LEU A 271 4.03 4.86 12.86
N GLY A 272 3.64 5.51 11.76
CA GLY A 272 2.31 5.36 11.17
C GLY A 272 2.03 3.93 10.70
N VAL A 273 2.96 3.32 9.97
CA VAL A 273 2.80 1.92 9.50
C VAL A 273 2.95 0.90 10.64
N LEU A 274 3.75 1.19 11.68
CA LEU A 274 3.86 0.35 12.86
C LEU A 274 2.56 0.31 13.68
N CYS A 275 1.65 1.28 13.54
CA CYS A 275 0.32 1.20 14.13
C CYS A 275 -0.48 0.00 13.60
N LEU A 276 -0.16 -0.52 12.42
CA LEU A 276 -0.78 -1.75 11.88
C LEU A 276 -0.43 -2.99 12.71
N LEU A 277 0.61 -2.96 13.55
CA LEU A 277 0.91 -4.06 14.48
C LEU A 277 -0.19 -4.30 15.53
N LEU A 278 -1.07 -3.32 15.73
CA LEU A 278 -2.21 -3.43 16.64
C LEU A 278 -3.46 -4.04 15.99
N SER A 279 -3.39 -4.33 14.69
CA SER A 279 -4.46 -4.99 13.96
C SER A 279 -4.72 -6.40 14.49
N SER A 280 -6.00 -6.75 14.58
CA SER A 280 -6.44 -8.12 14.86
C SER A 280 -6.10 -9.07 13.71
N VAL A 281 -6.02 -8.56 12.48
CA VAL A 281 -5.68 -9.30 11.26
C VAL A 281 -4.15 -9.53 11.17
N PRO A 282 -3.66 -10.78 11.24
CA PRO A 282 -2.22 -11.06 11.18
C PRO A 282 -1.49 -10.52 9.95
N ASN A 283 -2.07 -10.65 8.75
CA ASN A 283 -1.44 -10.16 7.52
C ASN A 283 -1.25 -8.64 7.54
N THR A 284 -2.18 -7.90 8.14
CA THR A 284 -2.06 -6.45 8.35
C THR A 284 -0.90 -6.12 9.30
N ARG A 285 -0.70 -6.91 10.38
CA ARG A 285 0.45 -6.76 11.28
C ARG A 285 1.77 -7.01 10.52
N GLY A 286 1.82 -8.07 9.72
CA GLY A 286 2.95 -8.39 8.86
C GLY A 286 3.28 -7.26 7.88
N LEU A 287 2.27 -6.68 7.22
CA LEU A 287 2.43 -5.53 6.33
C LEU A 287 3.01 -4.32 7.06
N GLY A 288 2.57 -4.04 8.29
CA GLY A 288 3.09 -2.95 9.12
C GLY A 288 4.60 -3.07 9.38
N LEU A 289 5.04 -4.25 9.81
CA LEU A 289 6.45 -4.50 10.10
C LEU A 289 7.30 -4.59 8.83
N ALA A 290 6.78 -5.19 7.76
CA ALA A 290 7.43 -5.22 6.45
C ALA A 290 7.63 -3.80 5.93
N SER A 291 6.59 -2.99 5.93
CA SER A 291 6.62 -1.58 5.49
C SER A 291 7.63 -0.76 6.30
N ALA A 292 7.65 -0.91 7.63
CA ALA A 292 8.62 -0.24 8.49
C ALA A 292 10.06 -0.62 8.12
N THR A 293 10.31 -1.91 7.93
CA THR A 293 11.61 -2.45 7.52
C THR A 293 12.04 -1.90 6.16
N GLY A 294 11.13 -1.90 5.19
CA GLY A 294 11.36 -1.32 3.87
C GLY A 294 11.71 0.16 3.91
N ILE A 295 10.95 0.97 4.68
CA ILE A 295 11.22 2.41 4.80
C ILE A 295 12.58 2.66 5.45
N ILE A 296 12.98 1.87 6.45
CA ILE A 296 14.31 1.98 7.09
C ILE A 296 15.41 1.71 6.05
N ILE A 297 15.26 0.67 5.23
CA ILE A 297 16.23 0.32 4.18
C ILE A 297 16.26 1.40 3.10
N ALA A 298 15.10 1.87 2.64
CA ALA A 298 14.98 2.96 1.68
C ALA A 298 15.67 4.24 2.18
N TRP A 299 15.44 4.61 3.44
CA TRP A 299 16.08 5.74 4.12
C TRP A 299 17.60 5.59 4.18
N LEU A 300 18.09 4.39 4.54
CA LEU A 300 19.52 4.08 4.61
C LEU A 300 20.19 4.20 3.23
N PHE A 301 19.60 3.62 2.20
CA PHE A 301 20.15 3.67 0.84
C PHE A 301 20.10 5.08 0.26
N ALA A 302 18.96 5.78 0.39
CA ALA A 302 18.79 7.13 -0.15
C ALA A 302 19.71 8.16 0.51
N LEU A 303 20.04 8.01 1.80
CA LEU A 303 20.83 9.01 2.53
C LEU A 303 22.28 8.64 2.75
N PHE A 304 22.68 7.37 2.59
CA PHE A 304 24.07 6.97 2.81
C PHE A 304 24.72 6.40 1.55
N VAL A 305 23.99 5.62 0.74
CA VAL A 305 24.52 5.04 -0.50
C VAL A 305 24.47 6.06 -1.64
N LEU A 306 23.30 6.65 -1.88
CA LEU A 306 23.09 7.59 -2.99
C LEU A 306 24.04 8.81 -2.96
N PRO A 307 24.30 9.51 -1.84
CA PRO A 307 25.24 10.63 -1.84
C PRO A 307 26.66 10.19 -2.26
N GLY A 308 27.10 9.01 -1.81
CA GLY A 308 28.39 8.46 -2.18
C GLY A 308 28.47 8.18 -3.68
N VAL A 309 27.42 7.59 -4.25
CA VAL A 309 27.29 7.36 -5.69
C VAL A 309 27.24 8.68 -6.47
N LEU A 310 26.45 9.67 -6.04
CA LEU A 310 26.36 10.97 -6.74
C LEU A 310 27.70 11.72 -6.79
N VAL A 311 28.51 11.61 -5.73
CA VAL A 311 29.79 12.32 -5.62
C VAL A 311 30.92 11.62 -6.39
N THR A 312 30.81 10.32 -6.73
CA THR A 312 31.78 9.69 -7.65
C THR A 312 31.66 10.30 -9.05
N PHE A 313 30.45 10.62 -9.48
CA PHE A 313 30.17 11.33 -10.73
C PHE A 313 30.37 12.86 -10.60
N GLY A 314 30.69 13.51 -11.71
CA GLY A 314 30.92 14.97 -11.76
C GLY A 314 29.63 15.75 -11.99
N ARG A 315 29.74 17.08 -12.13
CA ARG A 315 28.61 17.98 -12.46
C ARG A 315 27.91 17.64 -13.79
N TRP A 316 28.57 16.86 -14.65
CA TRP A 316 28.05 16.46 -15.95
C TRP A 316 26.76 15.66 -15.89
N ILE A 317 26.45 15.02 -14.76
CA ILE A 317 25.20 14.28 -14.58
C ILE A 317 23.94 15.15 -14.69
N PHE A 318 24.07 16.46 -14.43
CA PHE A 318 22.98 17.43 -14.60
C PHE A 318 22.90 17.99 -16.03
N TRP A 319 23.65 17.44 -16.99
CA TRP A 319 23.54 17.84 -18.39
C TRP A 319 22.10 17.61 -18.90
N PRO A 320 21.50 18.56 -19.64
CA PRO A 320 22.09 19.76 -20.26
C PRO A 320 22.10 21.02 -19.39
N ARG A 321 21.34 21.08 -18.30
CA ARG A 321 21.26 22.26 -17.41
C ARG A 321 22.18 22.10 -16.20
N ARG A 322 23.49 22.20 -16.45
CA ARG A 322 24.52 22.10 -15.42
C ARG A 322 24.39 23.27 -14.43
N PRO A 323 24.31 23.02 -13.10
CA PRO A 323 24.32 24.09 -12.11
C PRO A 323 25.70 24.77 -12.08
N GLU A 324 25.70 26.07 -12.37
CA GLU A 324 26.88 26.94 -12.34
C GLU A 324 26.83 27.87 -11.14
N VAL A 325 28.00 28.23 -10.61
CA VAL A 325 28.08 29.06 -9.42
C VAL A 325 27.53 30.45 -9.72
N GLY A 326 26.62 30.96 -8.87
CA GLY A 326 26.02 32.29 -9.02
C GLY A 326 24.74 32.37 -9.86
N THR A 327 24.19 31.24 -10.34
CA THR A 327 22.85 31.25 -10.96
C THR A 327 21.73 31.25 -9.91
N GLU A 328 20.82 32.23 -9.99
CA GLU A 328 19.63 32.26 -9.12
C GLU A 328 18.53 31.31 -9.62
N PRO A 329 17.89 30.54 -8.73
CA PRO A 329 16.78 29.67 -9.09
C PRO A 329 15.52 30.49 -9.45
N ASN A 330 14.85 30.09 -10.53
CA ASN A 330 13.66 30.77 -11.05
C ASN A 330 12.37 30.10 -10.54
N HIS A 331 11.59 30.82 -9.71
CA HIS A 331 10.38 30.32 -9.05
C HIS A 331 9.06 30.89 -9.60
N LYS A 332 9.07 31.49 -10.81
CA LYS A 332 7.93 32.24 -11.40
C LYS A 332 6.53 31.63 -11.26
N LEU A 333 6.38 30.31 -11.39
CA LEU A 333 5.08 29.64 -11.25
C LEU A 333 4.58 29.68 -9.81
N TRP A 334 5.46 29.41 -8.85
CA TRP A 334 5.16 29.40 -7.43
C TRP A 334 5.03 30.81 -6.85
N ASP A 335 5.74 31.78 -7.41
CA ASP A 335 5.55 33.20 -7.08
C ASP A 335 4.11 33.65 -7.44
N ARG A 336 3.57 33.17 -8.58
CA ARG A 336 2.18 33.47 -8.97
C ARG A 336 1.16 32.80 -8.06
N VAL A 337 1.36 31.52 -7.73
CA VAL A 337 0.49 30.79 -6.80
C VAL A 337 0.51 31.47 -5.42
N GLY A 338 1.70 31.80 -4.91
CA GLY A 338 1.86 32.55 -3.67
C GLY A 338 1.20 33.94 -3.71
N GLY A 339 1.31 34.64 -4.83
CA GLY A 339 0.63 35.92 -5.06
C GLY A 339 -0.91 35.80 -5.00
N LEU A 340 -1.48 34.76 -5.62
CA LEU A 340 -2.92 34.50 -5.58
C LEU A 340 -3.40 34.17 -4.16
N VAL A 341 -2.69 33.26 -3.47
CA VAL A 341 -3.00 32.85 -2.09
C VAL A 341 -2.90 34.04 -1.13
N GLY A 342 -1.87 34.88 -1.28
CA GLY A 342 -1.68 36.07 -0.47
C GLY A 342 -2.74 37.15 -0.73
N ALA A 343 -3.18 37.33 -1.98
CA ALA A 343 -4.15 38.37 -2.34
C ALA A 343 -5.58 38.05 -1.93
N ARG A 344 -6.01 36.77 -2.00
CA ARG A 344 -7.41 36.36 -1.74
C ARG A 344 -7.52 35.09 -0.88
N PRO A 345 -6.97 35.07 0.36
CA PRO A 345 -6.89 33.85 1.16
C PRO A 345 -8.26 33.26 1.51
N LYS A 346 -9.29 34.08 1.78
CA LYS A 346 -10.65 33.60 2.11
C LYS A 346 -11.31 32.84 0.95
N LEU A 347 -11.20 33.38 -0.27
CA LEU A 347 -11.78 32.78 -1.46
C LEU A 347 -11.07 31.47 -1.79
N VAL A 348 -9.74 31.47 -1.72
CA VAL A 348 -8.92 30.28 -1.97
C VAL A 348 -9.29 29.16 -0.98
N THR A 349 -9.37 29.46 0.32
CA THR A 349 -9.82 28.49 1.33
C THR A 349 -11.22 27.95 1.02
N ALA A 350 -12.18 28.81 0.69
CA ALA A 350 -13.55 28.38 0.39
C ALA A 350 -13.64 27.45 -0.83
N VAL A 351 -12.93 27.78 -1.92
CA VAL A 351 -12.89 26.95 -3.14
C VAL A 351 -12.20 25.62 -2.88
N SER A 352 -11.06 25.61 -2.18
CA SER A 352 -10.36 24.37 -1.83
C SER A 352 -11.23 23.45 -0.96
N LEU A 353 -11.92 24.00 0.04
CA LEU A 353 -12.84 23.22 0.89
C LEU A 353 -14.04 22.70 0.11
N LEU A 354 -14.62 23.50 -0.80
CA LEU A 354 -15.72 23.05 -1.66
C LEU A 354 -15.30 21.89 -2.56
N LEU A 355 -14.12 21.99 -3.19
CA LEU A 355 -13.61 20.92 -4.04
C LEU A 355 -13.39 19.64 -3.24
N LEU A 356 -12.76 19.73 -2.07
CA LEU A 356 -12.56 18.58 -1.19
C LEU A 356 -13.89 17.98 -0.71
N ALA A 357 -14.90 18.81 -0.43
CA ALA A 357 -16.24 18.34 -0.05
C ALA A 357 -16.94 17.59 -1.20
N VAL A 358 -16.80 18.05 -2.44
CA VAL A 358 -17.31 17.35 -3.63
C VAL A 358 -16.62 16.00 -3.79
N CYS A 359 -15.29 15.95 -3.68
CA CYS A 359 -14.54 14.69 -3.71
C CYS A 359 -14.94 13.75 -2.56
N ALA A 360 -15.21 14.28 -1.37
CA ALA A 360 -15.64 13.52 -0.20
C ALA A 360 -17.07 12.95 -0.30
N SER A 361 -17.90 13.41 -1.24
CA SER A 361 -19.31 12.98 -1.35
C SER A 361 -19.47 11.47 -1.56
N GLY A 362 -18.50 10.82 -2.22
CA GLY A 362 -18.48 9.38 -2.41
C GLY A 362 -18.29 8.56 -1.14
N TYR A 363 -17.75 9.15 -0.08
CA TYR A 363 -17.47 8.44 1.15
C TYR A 363 -18.73 7.81 1.77
N ALA A 364 -19.88 8.48 1.64
CA ALA A 364 -21.16 7.99 2.14
C ALA A 364 -21.72 6.77 1.39
N HIS A 365 -21.17 6.45 0.20
CA HIS A 365 -21.63 5.37 -0.66
C HIS A 365 -20.70 4.15 -0.65
N ILE A 366 -19.62 4.19 0.14
CA ILE A 366 -18.64 3.10 0.21
C ILE A 366 -19.30 1.87 0.81
N SER A 367 -19.30 0.78 0.06
CA SER A 367 -19.52 -0.59 0.55
C SER A 367 -18.17 -1.32 0.62
N THR A 368 -17.97 -2.14 1.64
CA THR A 368 -16.77 -2.95 1.85
C THR A 368 -17.12 -4.46 1.88
N GLY A 369 -16.11 -5.29 1.65
CA GLY A 369 -16.22 -6.76 1.69
C GLY A 369 -16.44 -7.34 0.29
N LEU A 370 -15.33 -7.73 -0.35
CA LEU A 370 -15.32 -8.46 -1.63
C LEU A 370 -15.73 -9.92 -1.41
N THR A 371 -16.33 -10.53 -2.43
CA THR A 371 -16.51 -11.98 -2.55
C THR A 371 -15.24 -12.63 -3.10
N GLN A 372 -15.21 -13.96 -3.20
CA GLN A 372 -14.09 -14.67 -3.84
C GLN A 372 -13.89 -14.26 -5.29
N SER A 373 -14.97 -14.12 -6.07
CA SER A 373 -14.93 -13.70 -7.47
C SER A 373 -14.40 -12.27 -7.63
N ASP A 374 -14.79 -11.37 -6.74
CA ASP A 374 -14.55 -9.94 -6.89
C ASP A 374 -13.12 -9.53 -6.44
N GLN A 375 -12.29 -10.48 -6.02
CA GLN A 375 -10.88 -10.22 -5.69
C GLN A 375 -9.99 -10.03 -6.93
N PHE A 376 -10.37 -10.64 -8.05
CA PHE A 376 -9.60 -10.63 -9.29
C PHE A 376 -10.10 -9.54 -10.25
N LEU A 377 -9.19 -8.92 -11.01
CA LEU A 377 -9.57 -7.98 -12.07
C LEU A 377 -10.19 -8.69 -13.28
N ASP A 378 -9.62 -9.84 -13.63
CA ASP A 378 -10.12 -10.76 -14.66
C ASP A 378 -10.51 -12.06 -13.98
N THR A 379 -11.65 -12.66 -14.36
CA THR A 379 -12.15 -13.89 -13.75
C THR A 379 -11.26 -15.08 -14.11
N PRO A 380 -10.58 -15.73 -13.15
CA PRO A 380 -9.74 -16.88 -13.44
C PRO A 380 -10.58 -18.15 -13.67
N GLU A 381 -9.93 -19.19 -14.19
CA GLU A 381 -10.56 -20.49 -14.46
C GLU A 381 -11.25 -21.06 -13.21
N SER A 382 -10.59 -21.02 -12.04
CA SER A 382 -11.18 -21.59 -10.81
C SER A 382 -12.51 -20.95 -10.42
N ILE A 383 -12.68 -19.64 -10.61
CA ILE A 383 -13.91 -18.92 -10.27
C ILE A 383 -15.01 -19.19 -11.30
N SER A 384 -14.68 -19.15 -12.59
CA SER A 384 -15.64 -19.45 -13.67
C SER A 384 -16.12 -20.90 -13.61
N ALA A 385 -15.20 -21.85 -13.45
CA ALA A 385 -15.51 -23.27 -13.26
C ALA A 385 -16.31 -23.53 -11.97
N GLY A 386 -16.05 -22.76 -10.91
CA GLY A 386 -16.84 -22.86 -9.67
C GLY A 386 -18.28 -22.40 -9.86
N THR A 387 -18.50 -21.35 -10.66
CA THR A 387 -19.85 -20.87 -10.99
C THR A 387 -20.60 -21.88 -11.87
N GLU A 388 -19.94 -22.41 -12.91
CA GLU A 388 -20.53 -23.43 -13.79
C GLU A 388 -20.81 -24.74 -13.05
N LEU A 389 -19.94 -25.11 -12.11
CA LEU A 389 -20.15 -26.23 -11.20
C LEU A 389 -21.44 -26.07 -10.39
N GLU A 390 -21.65 -24.90 -9.78
CA GLU A 390 -22.84 -24.62 -8.97
C GLU A 390 -24.14 -24.55 -9.80
N GLU A 391 -24.05 -24.12 -11.07
CA GLU A 391 -25.18 -24.18 -12.01
C GLU A 391 -25.51 -25.62 -12.42
N THR A 392 -24.50 -26.48 -12.60
CA THR A 392 -24.64 -27.87 -13.08
C THR A 392 -24.96 -28.86 -11.96
N PHE A 393 -24.46 -28.59 -10.75
CA PHE A 393 -24.64 -29.37 -9.53
C PHE A 393 -25.09 -28.46 -8.38
N PRO A 394 -26.39 -28.12 -8.27
CA PRO A 394 -26.89 -27.19 -7.26
C PRO A 394 -26.63 -27.60 -5.80
N GLU A 395 -26.42 -28.89 -5.56
CA GLU A 395 -26.05 -29.46 -4.26
C GLU A 395 -24.54 -29.40 -3.95
N GLN A 396 -23.69 -29.06 -4.92
CA GLN A 396 -22.26 -28.86 -4.75
C GLN A 396 -21.94 -27.36 -4.64
N SER A 397 -20.82 -27.04 -3.99
CA SER A 397 -20.25 -25.69 -4.04
C SER A 397 -18.75 -25.79 -4.23
N ALA A 398 -18.20 -24.85 -4.99
CA ALA A 398 -16.76 -24.74 -5.18
C ALA A 398 -16.04 -24.33 -3.88
N THR A 399 -16.72 -23.56 -3.04
CA THR A 399 -16.22 -23.08 -1.74
C THR A 399 -17.20 -23.45 -0.63
N PRO A 400 -17.32 -24.75 -0.29
CA PRO A 400 -18.33 -25.21 0.64
C PRO A 400 -18.13 -24.62 2.04
N THR A 401 -19.23 -24.41 2.75
CA THR A 401 -19.20 -24.05 4.17
C THR A 401 -18.69 -25.24 4.96
N ILE A 402 -17.66 -25.01 5.79
CA ILE A 402 -17.04 -26.04 6.62
C ILE A 402 -17.56 -25.89 8.04
N ILE A 403 -18.09 -26.97 8.61
CA ILE A 403 -18.64 -27.00 9.96
C ILE A 403 -17.78 -27.94 10.79
N ALA A 404 -17.18 -27.42 11.87
CA ALA A 404 -16.46 -28.22 12.84
C ALA A 404 -17.30 -28.34 14.12
N THR A 405 -17.66 -29.55 14.51
CA THR A 405 -18.52 -29.78 15.69
C THR A 405 -18.00 -30.91 16.56
N ARG A 406 -18.31 -30.83 17.87
CA ARG A 406 -18.22 -31.98 18.79
C ARG A 406 -19.52 -32.77 18.91
N ASP A 407 -20.61 -32.25 18.36
CA ASP A 407 -21.95 -32.85 18.41
C ASP A 407 -22.41 -33.21 16.99
N ALA A 408 -21.81 -34.27 16.45
CA ALA A 408 -22.04 -34.72 15.07
C ALA A 408 -23.50 -35.13 14.83
N ASP A 409 -24.18 -35.70 15.83
CA ASP A 409 -25.56 -36.15 15.71
C ASP A 409 -26.51 -34.95 15.57
N ALA A 410 -26.31 -33.90 16.36
CA ALA A 410 -27.13 -32.70 16.28
C ALA A 410 -26.94 -31.94 14.94
N VAL A 411 -25.72 -31.92 14.39
CA VAL A 411 -25.48 -31.34 13.06
C VAL A 411 -26.12 -32.17 11.96
N LYS A 412 -26.06 -33.51 12.01
CA LYS A 412 -26.74 -34.39 11.05
C LYS A 412 -28.27 -34.26 11.10
N GLU A 413 -28.83 -34.03 12.29
CA GLU A 413 -30.28 -33.80 12.44
C GLU A 413 -30.69 -32.43 11.88
N ALA A 414 -29.90 -31.39 12.15
CA ALA A 414 -30.18 -30.03 11.67
C ALA A 414 -29.91 -29.85 10.17
N LEU A 415 -28.92 -30.55 9.63
CA LEU A 415 -28.47 -30.47 8.23
C LEU A 415 -28.30 -31.88 7.65
N PRO A 416 -29.39 -32.52 7.19
CA PRO A 416 -29.35 -33.87 6.63
C PRO A 416 -28.45 -33.98 5.39
N ASP A 417 -28.31 -32.88 4.65
CA ASP A 417 -27.53 -32.81 3.41
C ASP A 417 -26.04 -32.52 3.66
N ALA A 418 -25.63 -32.28 4.92
CA ALA A 418 -24.24 -32.03 5.25
C ALA A 418 -23.40 -33.31 5.14
N ARG A 419 -22.30 -33.25 4.39
CA ARG A 419 -21.41 -34.39 4.17
C ARG A 419 -20.28 -34.41 5.18
N GLU A 420 -20.14 -35.51 5.92
CA GLU A 420 -19.00 -35.72 6.82
C GLU A 420 -17.71 -35.92 6.01
N THR A 421 -16.67 -35.16 6.32
CA THR A 421 -15.40 -35.18 5.60
C THR A 421 -14.23 -35.73 6.41
N GLY A 422 -14.37 -35.82 7.73
CA GLY A 422 -13.36 -36.40 8.59
C GLY A 422 -13.65 -36.17 10.06
N ALA A 423 -13.03 -36.98 10.92
CA ALA A 423 -13.15 -36.85 12.36
C ALA A 423 -11.82 -37.18 13.06
N ALA A 424 -11.40 -36.33 13.98
CA ALA A 424 -10.23 -36.56 14.82
C ALA A 424 -10.33 -35.75 16.13
N ASN A 425 -9.66 -36.20 17.20
CA ASN A 425 -9.57 -35.48 18.47
C ASN A 425 -10.92 -35.02 19.08
N GLY A 426 -12.00 -35.77 18.82
CA GLY A 426 -13.35 -35.44 19.28
C GLY A 426 -14.06 -34.37 18.44
N TRP A 427 -13.45 -33.90 17.35
CA TRP A 427 -14.05 -33.03 16.35
C TRP A 427 -14.49 -33.84 15.14
N THR A 428 -15.63 -33.47 14.58
CA THR A 428 -16.15 -33.97 13.29
C THR A 428 -16.30 -32.79 12.35
N LEU A 429 -15.82 -32.94 11.13
CA LEU A 429 -15.93 -31.95 10.06
C LEU A 429 -17.06 -32.34 9.10
N PHE A 430 -17.88 -31.36 8.78
CA PHE A 430 -18.91 -31.44 7.75
C PHE A 430 -18.70 -30.37 6.69
N GLN A 431 -19.11 -30.67 5.47
CA GLN A 431 -19.25 -29.71 4.37
C GLN A 431 -20.72 -29.56 4.01
N SER A 432 -21.13 -28.32 3.73
CA SER A 432 -22.48 -27.99 3.28
C SER A 432 -22.44 -26.91 2.20
N SER A 433 -23.36 -26.97 1.24
CA SER A 433 -23.61 -25.90 0.26
C SER A 433 -24.44 -24.76 0.85
N ALA A 434 -25.01 -24.92 2.04
CA ALA A 434 -25.74 -23.85 2.72
C ALA A 434 -24.82 -22.67 3.06
N HIS A 435 -25.35 -21.46 2.93
CA HIS A 435 -24.58 -20.24 3.16
C HIS A 435 -24.21 -20.09 4.64
N PHE A 436 -22.94 -19.80 4.93
CA PHE A 436 -22.40 -19.80 6.30
C PHE A 436 -23.19 -18.91 7.28
N SER A 437 -23.76 -17.79 6.81
CA SER A 437 -24.52 -16.85 7.64
C SER A 437 -25.83 -17.43 8.16
N GLU A 438 -26.38 -18.43 7.47
CA GLU A 438 -27.59 -19.13 7.90
C GLU A 438 -27.26 -20.15 8.99
N LEU A 439 -26.04 -20.70 8.98
CA LEU A 439 -25.64 -21.75 9.92
C LEU A 439 -25.08 -21.18 11.23
N ARG A 440 -24.38 -20.05 11.16
CA ARG A 440 -23.77 -19.41 12.32
C ARG A 440 -24.80 -19.04 13.38
N GLY A 441 -24.59 -19.52 14.60
CA GLY A 441 -25.46 -19.26 15.75
C GLY A 441 -26.78 -20.04 15.75
N GLN A 442 -27.06 -20.87 14.74
CA GLN A 442 -28.25 -21.72 14.69
C GLN A 442 -27.96 -23.17 15.10
N LEU A 443 -26.72 -23.63 14.92
CA LEU A 443 -26.33 -24.99 15.26
C LEU A 443 -26.07 -25.13 16.78
N PRO A 444 -26.60 -26.20 17.42
CA PRO A 444 -26.39 -26.46 18.84
C PRO A 444 -24.98 -26.98 19.14
N GLY A 445 -24.62 -27.02 20.42
CA GLY A 445 -23.36 -27.58 20.92
C GLY A 445 -22.13 -26.70 20.67
N GLU A 446 -20.94 -27.27 20.90
CA GLU A 446 -19.67 -26.65 20.50
C GLU A 446 -19.47 -26.85 19.00
N THR A 447 -20.11 -26.00 18.20
CA THR A 447 -20.09 -26.02 16.74
C THR A 447 -19.54 -24.69 16.21
N TYR A 448 -18.65 -24.78 15.22
CA TYR A 448 -18.05 -23.64 14.55
C TYR A 448 -18.21 -23.75 13.03
N VAL A 449 -18.49 -22.62 12.38
CA VAL A 449 -18.71 -22.49 10.93
C VAL A 449 -17.63 -21.61 10.29
N GLY A 450 -16.96 -22.17 9.29
CA GLY A 450 -15.89 -21.57 8.50
C GLY A 450 -16.05 -21.90 7.02
N GLY A 451 -14.94 -21.88 6.28
CA GLY A 451 -14.92 -21.92 4.82
C GLY A 451 -14.54 -20.56 4.23
N SER A 452 -14.23 -20.53 2.93
CA SER A 452 -13.60 -19.36 2.28
C SER A 452 -14.44 -18.08 2.37
N ASP A 453 -15.77 -18.17 2.25
CA ASP A 453 -16.65 -17.00 2.34
C ASP A 453 -16.83 -16.52 3.78
N ALA A 454 -16.91 -17.46 4.73
CA ALA A 454 -16.95 -17.15 6.15
C ALA A 454 -15.66 -16.45 6.62
N GLN A 455 -14.52 -16.82 6.05
CA GLN A 455 -13.23 -16.17 6.28
C GLN A 455 -13.22 -14.72 5.80
N LEU A 456 -13.72 -14.44 4.59
CA LEU A 456 -13.82 -13.06 4.07
C LEU A 456 -14.76 -12.19 4.92
N ALA A 457 -15.85 -12.76 5.41
CA ALA A 457 -16.79 -12.06 6.29
C ALA A 457 -16.19 -11.76 7.68
N ASP A 458 -15.43 -12.71 8.25
CA ASP A 458 -14.68 -12.51 9.49
C ASP A 458 -13.58 -11.46 9.30
N GLU A 459 -12.90 -11.47 8.15
CA GLU A 459 -11.88 -10.47 7.81
C GLU A 459 -12.49 -9.06 7.69
N GLU A 460 -13.65 -8.89 7.05
CA GLU A 460 -14.32 -7.59 7.00
C GLU A 460 -14.76 -7.11 8.38
N SER A 461 -15.27 -8.01 9.22
CA SER A 461 -15.65 -7.69 10.60
C SER A 461 -14.44 -7.23 11.43
N ALA A 462 -13.33 -7.96 11.33
CA ALA A 462 -12.08 -7.61 11.99
C ALA A 462 -11.48 -6.30 11.46
N ALA A 463 -11.50 -6.10 10.14
CA ALA A 463 -11.05 -4.86 9.52
C ALA A 463 -11.90 -3.66 9.97
N ALA A 464 -13.21 -3.84 10.18
CA ALA A 464 -14.08 -2.79 10.71
C ALA A 464 -13.69 -2.35 12.13
N ASP A 465 -13.36 -3.30 13.00
CA ASP A 465 -12.92 -2.99 14.36
C ASP A 465 -11.51 -2.41 14.41
N ASP A 466 -10.62 -2.89 13.53
CA ASP A 466 -9.29 -2.30 13.34
C ASP A 466 -9.41 -0.83 12.89
N ARG A 467 -10.31 -0.50 11.96
CA ARG A 467 -10.54 0.89 11.52
C ARG A 467 -10.96 1.79 12.69
N ARG A 468 -11.79 1.31 13.61
CA ARG A 468 -12.22 2.07 14.80
C ARG A 468 -11.07 2.36 15.77
N THR A 469 -10.09 1.47 15.84
CA THR A 469 -8.97 1.56 16.79
C THR A 469 -7.75 2.26 16.20
N ILE A 470 -7.36 1.89 14.97
CA ILE A 470 -6.12 2.35 14.32
C ILE A 470 -6.27 3.79 13.81
N PHE A 471 -7.43 4.19 13.27
CA PHE A 471 -7.63 5.56 12.78
C PHE A 471 -7.35 6.64 13.84
N PRO A 472 -7.98 6.62 15.04
CA PRO A 472 -7.70 7.62 16.06
C PRO A 472 -6.26 7.55 16.57
N LEU A 473 -5.68 6.36 16.65
CA LEU A 473 -4.30 6.19 17.11
C LEU A 473 -3.29 6.83 16.14
N VAL A 474 -3.41 6.56 14.85
CA VAL A 474 -2.52 7.12 13.81
C VAL A 474 -2.66 8.65 13.77
N LEU A 475 -3.87 9.18 13.91
CA LEU A 475 -4.09 10.63 14.01
C LEU A 475 -3.49 11.22 15.28
N ALA A 476 -3.62 10.54 16.43
CA ALA A 476 -3.03 10.98 17.69
C ALA A 476 -1.50 11.00 17.61
N LEU A 477 -0.91 9.96 17.01
CA LEU A 477 0.53 9.86 16.79
C LEU A 477 1.03 10.96 15.83
N ALA A 478 0.33 11.16 14.71
CA ALA A 478 0.59 12.24 13.77
C ALA A 478 0.53 13.62 14.44
N CYS A 479 -0.53 13.86 15.22
CA CYS A 479 -0.72 15.09 15.98
C CYS A 479 0.42 15.28 16.98
N GLY A 480 0.78 14.25 17.75
CA GLY A 480 1.88 14.28 18.71
C GLY A 480 3.23 14.58 18.07
N ALA A 481 3.53 13.94 16.94
CA ALA A 481 4.75 14.21 16.17
C ALA A 481 4.81 15.66 15.68
N LEU A 482 3.71 16.18 15.14
CA LEU A 482 3.60 17.56 14.71
C LEU A 482 3.70 18.55 15.89
N ILE A 483 3.09 18.26 17.05
CA ILE A 483 3.22 19.08 18.26
C ILE A 483 4.68 19.15 18.69
N LEU A 484 5.39 18.03 18.72
CA LEU A 484 6.80 17.96 19.10
C LEU A 484 7.68 18.80 18.16
N MET A 485 7.45 18.69 16.84
CA MET A 485 8.25 19.39 15.84
C MET A 485 7.92 20.90 15.76
N LEU A 486 6.63 21.26 15.73
CA LEU A 486 6.20 22.64 15.59
C LEU A 486 6.21 23.40 16.93
N ARG A 487 6.25 22.72 18.08
CA ARG A 487 6.07 23.33 19.41
C ARG A 487 4.87 24.29 19.46
N SER A 488 3.79 23.90 18.81
CA SER A 488 2.53 24.63 18.65
C SER A 488 1.38 23.64 18.82
N LEU A 489 0.22 24.11 19.29
CA LEU A 489 -0.99 23.27 19.40
C LEU A 489 -1.96 23.51 18.25
N LEU A 490 -2.14 24.76 17.81
CA LEU A 490 -3.13 25.08 16.79
C LEU A 490 -2.70 24.59 15.40
N ALA A 491 -1.42 24.77 15.04
CA ALA A 491 -0.92 24.35 13.74
C ALA A 491 -1.09 22.82 13.52
N PRO A 492 -0.63 21.92 14.42
CA PRO A 492 -0.86 20.49 14.28
C PRO A 492 -2.33 20.11 14.13
N LEU A 493 -3.23 20.70 14.93
CA LEU A 493 -4.66 20.39 14.87
C LEU A 493 -5.25 20.70 13.47
N ILE A 494 -4.90 21.86 12.90
CA ILE A 494 -5.34 22.25 11.56
C ILE A 494 -4.74 21.32 10.49
N MET A 495 -3.46 20.98 10.62
CA MET A 495 -2.80 20.07 9.68
C MET A 495 -3.45 18.68 9.72
N VAL A 496 -3.67 18.11 10.91
CA VAL A 496 -4.35 16.82 11.08
C VAL A 496 -5.78 16.87 10.53
N ALA A 497 -6.52 17.94 10.79
CA ALA A 497 -7.86 18.12 10.21
C ALA A 497 -7.84 18.19 8.67
N SER A 498 -6.84 18.86 8.09
CA SER A 498 -6.68 18.94 6.63
C SER A 498 -6.28 17.60 6.01
N VAL A 499 -5.45 16.82 6.70
CA VAL A 499 -5.08 15.46 6.29
C VAL A 499 -6.30 14.55 6.36
N LEU A 500 -7.08 14.61 7.44
CA LEU A 500 -8.32 13.85 7.58
C LEU A 500 -9.32 14.19 6.46
N LEU A 501 -9.52 15.48 6.18
CA LEU A 501 -10.40 15.93 5.10
C LEU A 501 -9.93 15.39 3.73
N THR A 502 -8.62 15.42 3.49
CA THR A 502 -8.05 14.89 2.24
C THR A 502 -8.22 13.39 2.13
N ASN A 503 -8.12 12.67 3.25
CA ASN A 503 -8.29 11.23 3.31
C ASN A 503 -9.73 10.82 3.00
N VAL A 504 -10.71 11.49 3.62
CA VAL A 504 -12.13 11.29 3.30
C VAL A 504 -12.42 11.65 1.84
N ALA A 505 -11.83 12.74 1.33
CA ALA A 505 -11.93 13.12 -0.08
C ALA A 505 -11.30 12.10 -1.03
N ALA A 506 -10.18 11.48 -0.64
CA ALA A 506 -9.49 10.45 -1.41
C ALA A 506 -10.28 9.15 -1.45
N LEU A 507 -10.81 8.69 -0.31
CA LEU A 507 -11.69 7.53 -0.24
C LEU A 507 -12.99 7.76 -1.02
N GLY A 508 -13.58 8.95 -0.90
CA GLY A 508 -14.80 9.31 -1.63
C GLY A 508 -14.57 9.35 -3.14
N LEU A 509 -13.56 10.06 -3.62
CA LEU A 509 -13.29 10.13 -5.06
C LEU A 509 -12.76 8.79 -5.60
N GLY A 510 -11.94 8.07 -4.81
CA GLY A 510 -11.48 6.73 -5.11
C GLY A 510 -12.64 5.76 -5.29
N TRP A 511 -13.68 5.85 -4.46
CA TRP A 511 -14.91 5.07 -4.61
C TRP A 511 -15.60 5.33 -5.95
N TRP A 512 -15.82 6.59 -6.31
CA TRP A 512 -16.45 6.94 -7.59
C TRP A 512 -15.64 6.44 -8.78
N VAL A 513 -14.32 6.58 -8.72
CA VAL A 513 -13.43 6.09 -9.78
C VAL A 513 -13.52 4.57 -9.88
N SER A 514 -13.38 3.85 -8.77
CA SER A 514 -13.49 2.40 -8.74
C SER A 514 -14.84 1.89 -9.26
N TYR A 515 -15.94 2.51 -8.82
CA TYR A 515 -17.29 2.10 -9.20
C TYR A 515 -17.62 2.44 -10.66
N TYR A 516 -17.48 3.71 -11.07
CA TYR A 516 -17.94 4.16 -12.39
C TYR A 516 -16.94 3.93 -13.53
N ILE A 517 -15.63 3.90 -13.24
CA ILE A 517 -14.60 3.76 -14.27
C ILE A 517 -14.14 2.31 -14.38
N PHE A 518 -13.95 1.63 -13.25
CA PHE A 518 -13.42 0.26 -13.22
C PHE A 518 -14.50 -0.81 -12.97
N GLY A 519 -15.73 -0.43 -12.63
CA GLY A 519 -16.82 -1.38 -12.41
C GLY A 519 -16.73 -2.18 -11.11
N PHE A 520 -15.93 -1.73 -10.14
CA PHE A 520 -15.83 -2.42 -8.85
C PHE A 520 -17.04 -2.09 -7.96
N ASP A 521 -17.86 -3.10 -7.66
CA ASP A 521 -19.08 -2.93 -6.87
C ASP A 521 -18.85 -2.69 -5.38
N ARG A 522 -17.66 -3.06 -4.86
CA ARG A 522 -17.29 -2.95 -3.45
C ARG A 522 -15.80 -2.67 -3.28
N PHE A 523 -15.45 -2.05 -2.15
CA PHE A 523 -14.06 -1.97 -1.70
C PHE A 523 -13.65 -3.25 -0.97
N ALA A 524 -12.40 -3.65 -1.14
CA ALA A 524 -11.82 -4.65 -0.27
C ALA A 524 -11.80 -4.16 1.18
N SER A 525 -11.92 -5.11 2.11
CA SER A 525 -12.02 -4.87 3.55
C SER A 525 -10.86 -4.05 4.11
N THR A 526 -9.66 -4.28 3.57
CA THR A 526 -8.41 -3.63 4.00
C THR A 526 -8.11 -2.32 3.29
N THR A 527 -8.74 -2.04 2.13
CA THR A 527 -8.47 -0.85 1.31
C THR A 527 -8.62 0.45 2.11
N PRO A 528 -9.72 0.70 2.85
CA PRO A 528 -9.87 1.93 3.63
C PRO A 528 -8.80 2.07 4.72
N LEU A 529 -8.42 0.95 5.35
CA LEU A 529 -7.40 0.95 6.40
C LEU A 529 -6.02 1.32 5.85
N PHE A 530 -5.59 0.63 4.79
CA PHE A 530 -4.28 0.84 4.18
C PHE A 530 -4.18 2.23 3.53
N ALA A 531 -5.21 2.63 2.78
CA ALA A 531 -5.26 3.96 2.20
C ALA A 531 -5.17 5.03 3.29
N PHE A 532 -5.88 4.85 4.41
CA PHE A 532 -5.83 5.82 5.50
C PHE A 532 -4.44 5.93 6.11
N VAL A 533 -3.84 4.79 6.48
CA VAL A 533 -2.52 4.75 7.12
C VAL A 533 -1.46 5.32 6.18
N PHE A 534 -1.44 4.93 4.91
CA PHE A 534 -0.46 5.43 3.96
C PHE A 534 -0.66 6.92 3.63
N LEU A 535 -1.89 7.39 3.44
CA LEU A 535 -2.14 8.81 3.17
C LEU A 535 -1.76 9.69 4.36
N VAL A 536 -2.04 9.26 5.60
CA VAL A 536 -1.63 10.00 6.79
C VAL A 536 -0.11 9.94 6.95
N ALA A 537 0.48 8.75 6.89
CA ALA A 537 1.91 8.53 7.07
C ALA A 537 2.72 9.32 6.04
N LEU A 538 2.42 9.19 4.74
CA LEU A 538 3.13 9.86 3.66
C LEU A 538 2.77 11.34 3.51
N GLY A 539 1.55 11.73 3.88
CA GLY A 539 1.06 13.12 3.80
C GLY A 539 1.60 14.04 4.89
N ILE A 540 2.09 13.51 6.02
CA ILE A 540 2.67 14.35 7.07
C ILE A 540 4.03 14.93 6.64
N ASP A 541 4.81 14.12 5.92
CA ASP A 541 6.22 14.36 5.62
C ASP A 541 6.48 15.71 4.95
N TYR A 542 5.67 16.06 3.95
CA TYR A 542 5.83 17.31 3.23
C TYR A 542 5.22 18.51 3.96
N THR A 543 4.32 18.28 4.91
CA THR A 543 3.71 19.34 5.73
C THR A 543 4.76 19.90 6.65
N ILE A 544 5.54 18.99 7.22
CA ILE A 544 6.69 19.31 8.05
C ILE A 544 7.69 20.16 7.25
N PHE A 545 8.02 19.81 6.01
CA PHE A 545 8.98 20.58 5.20
C PHE A 545 8.52 22.03 4.95
N LEU A 546 7.29 22.20 4.46
CA LEU A 546 6.76 23.53 4.15
C LEU A 546 6.63 24.38 5.42
N ILE A 547 6.05 23.83 6.49
CA ILE A 547 5.77 24.58 7.71
C ILE A 547 7.04 24.85 8.51
N THR A 548 8.00 23.92 8.56
CA THR A 548 9.29 24.19 9.21
C THR A 548 10.02 25.33 8.49
N ARG A 549 10.02 25.32 7.15
CA ARG A 549 10.60 26.42 6.38
C ARG A 549 9.86 27.73 6.58
N ALA A 550 8.53 27.70 6.56
CA ALA A 550 7.70 28.87 6.83
C ALA A 550 7.96 29.44 8.23
N ARG A 551 8.23 28.58 9.22
CA ARG A 551 8.59 28.99 10.58
C ARG A 551 9.97 29.64 10.65
N GLU A 552 10.94 29.10 9.93
CA GLU A 552 12.28 29.68 9.82
C GLU A 552 12.20 31.08 9.20
N ASP A 553 11.50 31.21 8.07
CA ASP A 553 11.35 32.49 7.36
C ASP A 553 10.46 33.48 8.14
N ALA A 554 9.49 33.00 8.93
CA ALA A 554 8.66 33.85 9.77
C ALA A 554 9.45 34.65 10.81
N ARG A 555 10.62 34.15 11.24
CA ARG A 555 11.50 34.86 12.19
C ARG A 555 12.13 36.13 11.62
N SER A 556 12.28 36.22 10.29
CA SER A 556 12.94 37.34 9.62
C SER A 556 11.98 38.27 8.90
N VAL A 557 10.91 37.72 8.29
CA VAL A 557 9.98 38.48 7.44
C VAL A 557 8.52 38.44 7.90
N GLY A 558 8.25 37.86 9.08
CA GLY A 558 6.92 37.71 9.66
C GLY A 558 6.12 36.53 9.08
N THR A 559 5.12 36.02 9.82
CA THR A 559 4.42 34.77 9.47
C THR A 559 3.78 34.78 8.08
N ARG A 560 3.07 35.87 7.73
CA ARG A 560 2.36 35.96 6.45
C ARG A 560 3.31 35.99 5.26
N ARG A 561 4.43 36.70 5.35
CA ARG A 561 5.39 36.75 4.25
C ARG A 561 6.25 35.49 4.22
N GLY A 562 6.62 34.97 5.39
CA GLY A 562 7.40 33.75 5.56
C GLY A 562 6.77 32.52 4.90
N VAL A 563 5.45 32.33 5.02
CA VAL A 563 4.78 31.18 4.36
C VAL A 563 4.80 31.29 2.83
N LEU A 564 4.71 32.49 2.25
CA LEU A 564 4.78 32.70 0.80
C LEU A 564 6.20 32.51 0.27
N THR A 565 7.21 32.98 1.02
CA THR A 565 8.62 32.74 0.70
C THR A 565 8.93 31.24 0.73
N ALA A 566 8.47 30.54 1.77
CA ALA A 566 8.63 29.10 1.87
C ALA A 566 7.93 28.34 0.74
N LEU A 567 6.70 28.72 0.38
CA LEU A 567 5.96 28.14 -0.74
C LEU A 567 6.69 28.34 -2.07
N SER A 568 7.23 29.53 -2.31
CA SER A 568 7.94 29.85 -3.56
C SER A 568 9.23 29.05 -3.70
N ALA A 569 9.97 28.89 -2.60
CA ALA A 569 11.22 28.13 -2.57
C ALA A 569 11.01 26.61 -2.68
N THR A 570 9.97 26.06 -2.05
CA THR A 570 9.81 24.60 -1.88
C THR A 570 8.71 23.98 -2.74
N GLY A 571 7.77 24.77 -3.26
CA GLY A 571 6.57 24.27 -3.95
C GLY A 571 6.87 23.38 -5.16
N GLY A 572 7.90 23.70 -5.94
CA GLY A 572 8.28 22.93 -7.13
C GLY A 572 8.81 21.54 -6.80
N VAL A 573 9.67 21.45 -5.78
CA VAL A 573 10.25 20.19 -5.33
C VAL A 573 9.17 19.32 -4.67
N ILE A 574 8.36 19.92 -3.81
CA ILE A 574 7.25 19.26 -3.12
C ILE A 574 6.24 18.69 -4.13
N THR A 575 5.87 19.48 -5.15
CA THR A 575 4.89 19.05 -6.15
C THR A 575 5.42 17.93 -7.02
N SER A 576 6.70 18.04 -7.44
CA SER A 576 7.33 16.99 -8.25
C SER A 576 7.44 15.68 -7.45
N ALA A 577 7.79 15.78 -6.17
CA ALA A 577 7.83 14.64 -5.25
C ALA A 577 6.46 13.99 -5.04
N GLY A 578 5.41 14.79 -4.81
CA GLY A 578 4.05 14.27 -4.63
C GLY A 578 3.48 13.63 -5.89
N ILE A 579 3.70 14.21 -7.08
CA ILE A 579 3.29 13.59 -8.36
C ILE A 579 4.02 12.26 -8.56
N LEU A 580 5.31 12.21 -8.23
CA LEU A 580 6.11 10.99 -8.31
C LEU A 580 5.56 9.90 -7.38
N LEU A 581 5.32 10.24 -6.12
CA LEU A 581 4.79 9.30 -5.15
C LEU A 581 3.41 8.78 -5.57
N ALA A 582 2.52 9.67 -6.02
CA ALA A 582 1.22 9.28 -6.54
C ALA A 582 1.37 8.29 -7.71
N ALA A 583 2.20 8.61 -8.70
CA ALA A 583 2.40 7.79 -9.89
C ALA A 583 3.01 6.40 -9.56
N VAL A 584 3.87 6.31 -8.55
CA VAL A 584 4.39 5.02 -8.06
C VAL A 584 3.26 4.18 -7.45
N PHE A 585 2.38 4.77 -6.64
CA PHE A 585 1.20 4.05 -6.13
C PHE A 585 0.22 3.62 -7.21
N ALA A 586 0.06 4.41 -8.28
CA ALA A 586 -0.75 4.01 -9.43
C ALA A 586 -0.22 2.74 -10.12
N ALA A 587 1.07 2.42 -9.98
CA ALA A 587 1.64 1.19 -10.54
C ALA A 587 1.08 -0.09 -9.87
N LEU A 588 0.51 -0.01 -8.66
CA LEU A 588 -0.18 -1.15 -8.04
C LEU A 588 -1.36 -1.65 -8.88
N GLY A 589 -1.99 -0.79 -9.67
CA GLY A 589 -3.06 -1.16 -10.58
C GLY A 589 -2.63 -2.00 -11.79
N VAL A 590 -1.33 -2.26 -11.94
CA VAL A 590 -0.80 -3.21 -12.94
C VAL A 590 -1.01 -4.65 -12.49
N LEU A 591 -1.12 -4.89 -11.18
CA LEU A 591 -1.34 -6.23 -10.65
C LEU A 591 -2.81 -6.64 -10.85
N PRO A 592 -3.10 -7.89 -11.26
CA PRO A 592 -4.46 -8.39 -11.54
C PRO A 592 -5.41 -8.50 -10.33
N LEU A 593 -5.20 -7.73 -9.26
CA LEU A 593 -6.00 -7.79 -8.03
C LEU A 593 -6.70 -6.48 -7.73
N VAL A 594 -7.99 -6.60 -7.42
CA VAL A 594 -8.88 -5.47 -7.10
C VAL A 594 -8.37 -4.72 -5.86
N VAL A 595 -7.90 -5.42 -4.82
CA VAL A 595 -7.40 -4.78 -3.58
C VAL A 595 -6.23 -3.83 -3.85
N LEU A 596 -5.31 -4.22 -4.73
CA LEU A 596 -4.11 -3.46 -5.05
C LEU A 596 -4.42 -2.31 -6.00
N ALA A 597 -5.31 -2.55 -6.99
CA ALA A 597 -5.81 -1.50 -7.87
C ALA A 597 -6.55 -0.41 -7.07
N GLN A 598 -7.47 -0.79 -6.18
CA GLN A 598 -8.22 0.15 -5.34
C GLN A 598 -7.31 0.94 -4.39
N LEU A 599 -6.34 0.27 -3.77
CA LEU A 599 -5.33 0.92 -2.94
C LEU A 599 -4.52 1.93 -3.77
N GLY A 600 -4.03 1.52 -4.94
CA GLY A 600 -3.27 2.36 -5.86
C GLY A 600 -4.06 3.59 -6.30
N ILE A 601 -5.30 3.43 -6.73
CA ILE A 601 -6.22 4.50 -7.12
C ILE A 601 -6.44 5.49 -5.97
N THR A 602 -6.80 4.97 -4.80
CA THR A 602 -7.15 5.81 -3.63
C THR A 602 -5.94 6.59 -3.13
N VAL A 603 -4.77 5.94 -3.02
CA VAL A 603 -3.54 6.61 -2.59
C VAL A 603 -3.04 7.60 -3.66
N PHE A 604 -3.12 7.25 -4.95
CA PHE A 604 -2.80 8.17 -6.05
C PHE A 604 -3.62 9.46 -5.94
N ILE A 605 -4.94 9.33 -5.81
CA ILE A 605 -5.84 10.48 -5.66
C ILE A 605 -5.49 11.27 -4.40
N GLY A 606 -5.37 10.61 -3.25
CA GLY A 606 -5.14 11.29 -1.99
C GLY A 606 -3.81 12.04 -1.93
N VAL A 607 -2.73 11.46 -2.46
CA VAL A 607 -1.42 12.13 -2.55
C VAL A 607 -1.50 13.36 -3.47
N LEU A 608 -2.22 13.29 -4.59
CA LEU A 608 -2.41 14.44 -5.48
C LEU A 608 -3.26 15.54 -4.84
N LEU A 609 -4.38 15.19 -4.20
CA LEU A 609 -5.22 16.14 -3.48
C LEU A 609 -4.44 16.83 -2.36
N ASP A 610 -3.69 16.07 -1.57
CA ASP A 610 -2.86 16.60 -0.49
C ASP A 610 -1.79 17.55 -1.05
N THR A 611 -1.05 17.13 -2.07
CA THR A 611 0.07 17.89 -2.62
C THR A 611 -0.39 19.16 -3.34
N LEU A 612 -1.38 19.05 -4.23
CA LEU A 612 -1.78 20.12 -5.15
C LEU A 612 -2.84 21.06 -4.58
N ILE A 613 -3.66 20.58 -3.64
CA ILE A 613 -4.79 21.36 -3.12
C ILE A 613 -4.54 21.72 -1.68
N VAL A 614 -4.22 20.76 -0.83
CA VAL A 614 -4.08 21.05 0.60
C VAL A 614 -2.80 21.80 0.90
N ARG A 615 -1.66 21.21 0.54
CA ARG A 615 -0.34 21.70 0.92
C ARG A 615 0.08 22.97 0.22
N THR A 616 -0.12 23.05 -1.09
CA THR A 616 0.35 24.18 -1.89
C THR A 616 -0.62 25.36 -1.86
N VAL A 617 -1.89 25.13 -1.50
CA VAL A 617 -2.95 26.14 -1.60
C VAL A 617 -3.67 26.34 -0.26
N LEU A 618 -4.37 25.34 0.27
CA LEU A 618 -5.20 25.48 1.48
C LEU A 618 -4.38 25.85 2.72
N VAL A 619 -3.28 25.15 2.99
CA VAL A 619 -2.44 25.34 4.18
C VAL A 619 -1.81 26.75 4.20
N PRO A 620 -1.14 27.23 3.14
CA PRO A 620 -0.68 28.62 3.08
C PRO A 620 -1.82 29.64 3.23
N ALA A 621 -2.99 29.39 2.65
CA ALA A 621 -4.16 30.27 2.80
C ALA A 621 -4.64 30.34 4.27
N LEU A 622 -4.69 29.21 4.98
CA LEU A 622 -5.05 29.15 6.40
C LEU A 622 -4.02 29.90 7.26
N VAL A 623 -2.72 29.79 6.95
CA VAL A 623 -1.67 30.57 7.62
C VAL A 623 -1.84 32.07 7.35
N GLN A 624 -2.22 32.49 6.15
CA GLN A 624 -2.54 33.90 5.85
C GLN A 624 -3.69 34.42 6.71
N LEU A 625 -4.76 33.62 6.84
CA LEU A 625 -5.96 33.99 7.61
C LEU A 625 -5.67 34.09 9.11
N LEU A 626 -4.96 33.11 9.66
CA LEU A 626 -4.71 33.00 11.11
C LEU A 626 -3.53 33.87 11.58
N GLY A 627 -2.56 34.15 10.70
CA GLY A 627 -1.36 34.91 11.04
C GLY A 627 -0.60 34.28 12.22
N GLU A 628 -0.15 35.12 13.16
CA GLU A 628 0.61 34.69 14.35
C GLU A 628 -0.15 33.68 15.23
N LYS A 629 -1.49 33.66 15.19
CA LYS A 629 -2.29 32.70 15.99
C LYS A 629 -2.01 31.26 15.57
N PHE A 630 -1.65 31.01 14.31
CA PHE A 630 -1.33 29.68 13.79
C PHE A 630 -0.25 29.00 14.62
N TRP A 631 0.71 29.77 15.14
CA TRP A 631 1.85 29.24 15.90
C TRP A 631 1.60 29.06 17.39
N TRP A 632 0.42 29.45 17.91
CA TRP A 632 0.15 29.43 19.33
C TRP A 632 0.43 28.05 19.96
N PRO A 633 1.10 27.98 21.14
CA PRO A 633 1.59 29.07 21.99
C PRO A 633 2.96 29.67 21.61
N ALA A 634 3.62 29.19 20.55
CA ALA A 634 4.86 29.77 20.08
C ALA A 634 4.63 31.08 19.30
N HIS A 635 5.61 31.99 19.36
CA HIS A 635 5.62 33.25 18.62
C HIS A 635 6.93 33.41 17.83
N PRO A 636 7.04 32.78 16.65
CA PRO A 636 8.28 32.78 15.89
C PRO A 636 8.67 34.15 15.31
N ALA A 637 7.72 35.05 15.01
CA ALA A 637 8.04 36.35 14.38
C ALA A 637 8.56 37.43 15.35
N GLY A 638 8.51 37.21 16.67
CA GLY A 638 8.80 38.27 17.65
C GLY A 638 7.72 39.38 17.66
N LYS A 639 7.59 40.09 18.79
CA LYS A 639 6.51 41.05 19.09
C LYS A 639 6.53 42.37 18.28
N SER A 640 7.21 42.50 17.14
CA SER A 640 7.41 43.83 16.50
C SER A 640 6.24 44.35 15.64
N ASP A 641 5.21 43.55 15.37
CA ASP A 641 4.14 43.93 14.44
C ASP A 641 2.99 44.74 15.06
N SER A 642 3.03 45.07 16.35
CA SER A 642 1.99 45.95 16.95
C SER A 642 2.30 47.45 16.90
N GLU A 643 3.54 47.88 16.60
CA GLU A 643 3.91 49.31 16.66
C GLU A 643 4.08 50.01 15.30
N THR A 644 4.31 49.28 14.21
CA THR A 644 4.66 49.91 12.92
C THR A 644 3.47 50.34 12.05
N VAL A 645 2.23 50.00 12.42
CA VAL A 645 1.03 50.50 11.72
C VAL A 645 0.61 51.90 12.22
N SER A 646 1.07 52.34 13.39
CA SER A 646 0.68 53.65 13.96
C SER A 646 1.50 54.83 13.42
N LEU A 647 2.71 54.60 12.87
CA LEU A 647 3.64 55.68 12.50
C LEU A 647 3.53 56.18 11.05
N LYS A 648 2.58 55.69 10.24
CA LYS A 648 2.41 56.13 8.84
C LYS A 648 1.22 57.06 8.58
N SER A 649 0.48 57.49 9.61
CA SER A 649 -0.66 58.41 9.45
C SER A 649 -0.45 59.82 10.03
N ALA A 650 0.76 60.21 10.44
CA ALA A 650 1.00 61.58 10.92
C ALA A 650 2.34 62.13 10.43
N GLY A 651 2.27 63.12 9.54
CA GLY A 651 3.39 64.04 9.27
C GLY A 651 3.87 64.07 7.83
N SER A 652 3.20 64.86 6.98
CA SER A 652 3.82 65.45 5.79
C SER A 652 3.97 66.96 6.03
N PRO A 653 5.19 67.50 6.04
CA PRO A 653 5.41 68.91 5.75
C PRO A 653 6.25 69.01 4.48
N ALA A 654 5.61 69.40 3.37
CA ALA A 654 6.31 69.83 2.17
C ALA A 654 6.39 71.36 2.18
N ALA A 655 7.61 71.87 2.41
CA ALA A 655 7.98 73.26 2.27
C ALA A 655 8.31 73.62 0.81
N GLN A 656 7.86 74.81 0.42
CA GLN A 656 8.52 75.82 -0.41
C GLN A 656 9.13 75.42 -1.77
N ARG A 657 8.55 76.00 -2.84
CA ARG A 657 9.28 76.45 -4.02
C ARG A 657 9.12 77.97 -4.14
N SER A 658 10.25 78.66 -4.18
CA SER A 658 10.44 79.96 -4.83
C SER A 658 10.35 79.82 -6.34
#